data_AF-A0A811G766-F1
#
_entry.id   AF-A0A811G766-F1
#
_cell.length_a   1.000
_cell.length_b   1.000
_cell.length_c   1.000
_cell.angle_alpha   90.00
_cell.angle_beta   90.00
_cell.angle_gamma   90.00
#
_symmetry.space_group_name_H-M   'P 1'
#
loop_
_entity.id
_entity.type
_entity.pdbx_description
1 polymer ?
#
loop_
_entity_poly.entity_id
_entity_poly.type
_entity_poly.pdbx_seq_one_letter_code
_entity_poly.pdbx_strand_id
1 'polypeptide(L)'
;MKCLGAVRAIAKELTFPLPLLAISHQQLIRGKLRDPASAALVEVCSLQGLPSQIVWENYFGVSIRDAADKELYSPSHLAEKFAAASTTVGRIGFIGLGAMGFGMATHLLKSNFSVIGYDVYEPSLTRFADVGGLIGHSPAEVSRDVDVLIIMVANDIQAESILFGDGGSVSDEHKNLKLVDAPVSGGVKRAADGTLTIMASATDEALEHSSSVLSGRINSMQVQSFHAIIVLCFEKLYVIRGGCGAASSVKMVNQLLAGVHIAAAAEAMAFGARLELGTRMLFDIITKSQGNSWMFGNRVPHMLDNDYTPYSAVDIFVKDLGIVNNEGSVLSLPLNLSAVAHQQFLAGSASGWGRLDDAAVVKVYEKLTGVTVEGKHAILKKEKVLNSLPPEWPEDPIVEIKKLEGHNTSKVLVVLDDDPTGTQTVHDIEVLTEWSVDSLVQQFLKRPSCFFILTNSRSLSSEKAYGLTEEICRNIDTAAKSVGDVDFSVVLRGGRYTINNIHYVADSDSLVPAGDTEFSKDAAFGYKASNLCEWVEEKTRGQISASSVASISIQLLRKGGPSAVCEHLCSLPKGSVCIVNAASDRDVAVFAAGMIQASQIATLLLFSGIAEMKGKCFLCRTAASFVSARIGIKPKPPISPDNLSGKLLKTGGLIVVGSYVPKTTKQILGLKSKLGHVIKCIEVSVDKLSMSSSEVREEEIRHAAESASSYLRLGKDTLLMTSRELIKGKTPSESLEINFKVSSALVEIVRRINVRPRYIIAKGGITSSDLATKALEAHRAQVVGQALPGVPFWELGPESRYPGIPYIVFPGNVGDDNSLAEVVQKWSHPPLKSSTKELLVNAEKSGYAVGAFNVYNLEGVEAVIAAAEAEKSPAILQVHPGALKLGGHPLVACCIYAAERASVPIAVQFDHGSSQQELLEALELGFNSIMVDGSHLPFEENISFTKHISSLAHASNIMVEAELGRLSGTEDDLTVEDYEARLTDMTQAEKFIDETGIDALAVCIGNVHGKYPASGPNLRLDLLKDLHELASKKGIALVLHGASGLPEELIKECAGAGVRKFNVNTEVRNAYLESLRKPSKDLVHVMSSAKDAMKAVVVEKMRLFGSSGRA
;
A
#
# COMPACT_ATOMS: atom_id res chain seq x y z
N MET A 1 51.38 -38.43 24.46
CA MET A 1 50.97 -37.80 23.18
C MET A 1 49.96 -38.62 22.37
N LYS A 2 50.11 -39.96 22.22
CA LYS A 2 49.16 -40.79 21.44
C LYS A 2 47.71 -40.79 21.97
N CYS A 3 47.48 -40.75 23.28
CA CYS A 3 46.12 -40.69 23.85
C CYS A 3 45.38 -39.36 23.61
N LEU A 4 46.09 -38.23 23.55
CA LEU A 4 45.46 -36.91 23.31
C LEU A 4 45.11 -36.69 21.83
N GLY A 5 45.90 -37.26 20.91
CA GLY A 5 45.55 -37.29 19.49
C GLY A 5 44.28 -38.10 19.22
N ALA A 6 44.11 -39.24 19.91
CA ALA A 6 42.90 -40.06 19.84
C ALA A 6 41.68 -39.34 20.43
N VAL A 7 41.83 -38.66 21.58
CA VAL A 7 40.75 -37.85 22.18
C VAL A 7 40.33 -36.69 21.28
N ARG A 8 41.28 -36.04 20.56
CA ARG A 8 40.97 -34.98 19.60
C ARG A 8 40.29 -35.49 18.33
N ALA A 9 40.61 -36.70 17.87
CA ALA A 9 39.91 -37.33 16.74
C ALA A 9 38.47 -37.70 17.11
N ILE A 10 38.25 -38.26 18.31
CA ILE A 10 36.91 -38.57 18.83
C ILE A 10 36.09 -37.30 19.10
N ALA A 11 36.72 -36.24 19.62
CA ALA A 11 36.04 -34.96 19.87
C ALA A 11 35.67 -34.20 18.57
N LYS A 12 36.39 -34.45 17.46
CA LYS A 12 36.04 -33.91 16.13
C LYS A 12 34.76 -34.51 15.56
N GLU A 13 34.40 -35.73 15.95
CA GLU A 13 33.16 -36.41 15.51
C GLU A 13 31.92 -36.05 16.35
N LEU A 14 32.09 -35.42 17.53
CA LEU A 14 31.02 -35.23 18.52
C LEU A 14 30.59 -33.77 18.78
N THR A 15 31.08 -32.80 18.00
CA THR A 15 30.69 -31.37 18.09
C THR A 15 30.71 -30.81 19.54
N PHE A 16 31.77 -31.08 20.31
CA PHE A 16 31.84 -30.72 21.74
C PHE A 16 32.86 -29.58 22.02
N PRO A 17 32.47 -28.46 22.66
CA PRO A 17 33.39 -27.36 22.96
C PRO A 17 34.31 -27.68 24.15
N LEU A 18 35.64 -27.53 23.99
CA LEU A 18 36.64 -27.78 25.04
C LEU A 18 37.65 -26.63 25.14
N PRO A 19 37.31 -25.52 25.83
CA PRO A 19 38.18 -24.34 25.92
C PRO A 19 39.56 -24.61 26.53
N LEU A 20 39.65 -25.56 27.47
CA LEU A 20 40.88 -25.86 28.21
C LEU A 20 41.91 -26.70 27.41
N LEU A 21 41.47 -27.56 26.49
CA LEU A 21 42.38 -28.43 25.73
C LEU A 21 43.14 -27.68 24.62
N ALA A 22 42.50 -26.66 24.02
CA ALA A 22 43.10 -25.84 22.97
C ALA A 22 44.28 -25.01 23.51
N ILE A 23 44.14 -24.43 24.71
CA ILE A 23 45.19 -23.67 25.39
C ILE A 23 46.34 -24.61 25.81
N SER A 24 46.04 -25.80 26.35
CA SER A 24 47.06 -26.78 26.74
C SER A 24 47.86 -27.35 25.55
N HIS A 25 47.23 -27.56 24.39
CA HIS A 25 47.92 -28.01 23.16
C HIS A 25 48.83 -26.91 22.57
N GLN A 26 48.42 -25.64 22.64
CA GLN A 26 49.22 -24.51 22.18
C GLN A 26 50.46 -24.26 23.06
N GLN A 27 50.38 -24.50 24.37
CA GLN A 27 51.56 -24.44 25.23
C GLN A 27 52.58 -25.56 24.93
N LEU A 28 52.12 -26.74 24.48
CA LEU A 28 52.96 -27.86 24.07
C LEU A 28 53.72 -27.60 22.75
N ILE A 29 53.14 -26.85 21.80
CA ILE A 29 53.83 -26.41 20.58
C ILE A 29 54.91 -25.37 20.92
N ARG A 30 54.63 -24.44 21.85
CA ARG A 30 55.63 -23.49 22.38
C ARG A 30 56.77 -24.19 23.15
N GLY A 31 56.50 -25.31 23.81
CA GLY A 31 57.50 -26.08 24.56
C GLY A 31 58.52 -26.84 23.71
N LYS A 32 58.25 -27.08 22.41
CA LYS A 32 59.17 -27.79 21.51
C LYS A 32 60.28 -26.91 20.90
N LEU A 33 60.23 -25.60 21.09
CA LEU A 33 61.16 -24.61 20.51
C LEU A 33 62.20 -24.05 21.50
N ARG A 34 62.35 -24.63 22.71
CA ARG A 34 63.41 -24.25 23.65
C ARG A 34 64.52 -25.31 23.71
N ASP A 35 65.68 -24.94 23.18
CA ASP A 35 66.98 -25.57 23.41
C ASP A 35 67.41 -25.38 24.90
N PRO A 36 68.07 -26.35 25.57
CA PRO A 36 68.28 -26.38 27.04
C PRO A 36 69.35 -25.43 27.63
N ALA A 37 69.75 -24.36 26.94
CA ALA A 37 71.05 -23.72 27.22
C ALA A 37 71.06 -22.33 27.92
N SER A 38 69.94 -21.75 28.37
CA SER A 38 70.02 -20.44 29.04
C SER A 38 69.09 -20.30 30.25
N ALA A 39 69.55 -20.84 31.37
CA ALA A 39 69.17 -20.39 32.70
C ALA A 39 70.20 -19.36 33.19
N ALA A 40 69.87 -18.06 33.17
CA ALA A 40 70.46 -17.06 34.07
C ALA A 40 69.77 -15.68 33.97
N LEU A 41 69.39 -15.19 35.15
CA LEU A 41 69.33 -13.79 35.60
C LEU A 41 68.15 -12.89 35.20
N VAL A 42 67.30 -12.73 36.21
CA VAL A 42 66.38 -11.63 36.50
C VAL A 42 67.18 -10.44 37.04
N GLU A 43 66.92 -9.22 36.55
CA GLU A 43 67.11 -8.00 37.34
C GLU A 43 66.14 -6.89 36.89
N VAL A 44 65.76 -6.05 37.85
CA VAL A 44 64.57 -5.16 37.87
C VAL A 44 64.99 -3.69 37.70
N CYS A 45 64.06 -2.86 37.19
CA CYS A 45 63.95 -1.38 37.30
C CYS A 45 64.48 -0.51 36.14
N SER A 46 63.58 0.10 35.38
CA SER A 46 63.25 1.55 35.46
C SER A 46 62.32 2.00 34.31
N LEU A 47 61.37 2.87 34.65
CA LEU A 47 60.39 3.51 33.78
C LEU A 47 61.05 4.61 32.92
N GLN A 48 60.88 4.59 31.60
CA GLN A 48 60.59 5.76 30.74
C GLN A 48 60.50 5.37 29.24
N GLY A 49 59.38 5.73 28.59
CA GLY A 49 59.27 5.92 27.14
C GLY A 49 59.15 4.66 26.25
N LEU A 50 57.94 4.35 25.78
CA LEU A 50 57.68 3.38 24.72
C LEU A 50 57.09 4.07 23.49
N PRO A 51 57.68 3.91 22.29
CA PRO A 51 56.94 3.74 21.04
C PRO A 51 56.71 2.25 20.80
N SER A 52 55.45 1.87 20.63
CA SER A 52 54.96 0.49 20.50
C SER A 52 55.28 -0.18 19.16
N GLN A 53 56.53 -0.13 18.70
CA GLN A 53 56.91 -0.67 17.38
C GLN A 53 58.13 -1.60 17.35
N ILE A 54 58.74 -1.96 18.49
CA ILE A 54 59.99 -2.77 18.48
C ILE A 54 59.92 -3.94 19.46
N VAL A 55 59.08 -4.95 19.17
CA VAL A 55 59.14 -6.24 19.87
C VAL A 55 59.21 -7.42 18.90
N TRP A 56 58.66 -7.30 17.68
CA TRP A 56 58.60 -8.42 16.74
C TRP A 56 59.84 -8.58 15.84
N GLU A 57 60.56 -7.51 15.52
CA GLU A 57 61.69 -7.56 14.57
C GLU A 57 62.95 -8.22 15.17
N ASN A 58 63.15 -8.10 16.50
CA ASN A 58 64.33 -8.65 17.18
C ASN A 58 64.23 -10.15 17.52
N TYR A 59 63.04 -10.76 17.51
CA TYR A 59 62.89 -12.15 17.93
C TYR A 59 63.00 -13.16 16.77
N PHE A 60 62.85 -12.72 15.53
CA PHE A 60 62.76 -13.64 14.36
C PHE A 60 63.77 -13.36 13.25
N GLY A 61 64.59 -12.30 13.32
CA GLY A 61 65.65 -12.07 12.36
C GLY A 61 65.19 -11.90 10.90
N VAL A 62 63.97 -11.40 10.67
CA VAL A 62 63.45 -11.09 9.34
C VAL A 62 62.82 -9.69 9.33
N SER A 63 63.31 -8.83 8.45
CA SER A 63 62.78 -7.48 8.18
C SER A 63 61.57 -7.59 7.23
N ILE A 64 60.39 -7.14 7.68
CA ILE A 64 59.14 -7.13 6.87
C ILE A 64 59.25 -6.19 5.66
N ARG A 65 60.23 -5.27 5.62
CA ARG A 65 60.41 -4.36 4.48
C ARG A 65 61.17 -4.99 3.30
N ASP A 66 61.89 -6.08 3.50
CA ASP A 66 62.75 -6.66 2.43
C ASP A 66 62.01 -7.64 1.51
N ALA A 67 60.75 -7.97 1.81
CA ALA A 67 59.91 -8.84 0.97
C ALA A 67 59.09 -8.09 -0.09
N ALA A 68 59.08 -6.75 -0.06
CA ALA A 68 58.25 -5.93 -0.95
C ALA A 68 58.92 -5.59 -2.30
N ASP A 69 60.25 -5.64 -2.40
CA ASP A 69 60.99 -5.03 -3.53
C ASP A 69 61.92 -5.97 -4.32
N LYS A 70 61.53 -7.22 -4.60
CA LYS A 70 62.27 -8.05 -5.59
C LYS A 70 61.55 -8.08 -6.94
N GLU A 71 62.23 -7.54 -7.97
CA GLU A 71 61.71 -7.36 -9.33
C GLU A 71 61.21 -8.65 -10.02
N LEU A 72 60.14 -8.47 -10.81
CA LEU A 72 59.55 -9.47 -11.71
C LEU A 72 60.26 -9.48 -13.07
N TYR A 73 60.59 -10.69 -13.53
CA TYR A 73 61.02 -11.04 -14.89
C TYR A 73 59.98 -10.62 -15.95
N SER A 74 60.44 -10.11 -17.10
CA SER A 74 59.60 -9.59 -18.20
C SER A 74 59.58 -10.52 -19.43
N PRO A 75 58.48 -11.24 -19.71
CA PRO A 75 58.36 -12.15 -20.85
C PRO A 75 57.97 -11.49 -22.19
N SER A 76 57.87 -10.16 -22.26
CA SER A 76 57.29 -9.44 -23.40
C SER A 76 58.10 -9.46 -24.71
N HIS A 77 59.05 -10.38 -24.90
CA HIS A 77 59.88 -10.44 -26.11
C HIS A 77 59.83 -11.75 -26.93
N LEU A 78 58.96 -12.71 -26.62
CA LEU A 78 58.81 -13.91 -27.48
C LEU A 78 57.40 -14.20 -27.99
N ALA A 79 56.37 -13.49 -27.52
CA ALA A 79 54.98 -13.74 -27.91
C ALA A 79 54.49 -12.87 -29.08
N GLU A 80 55.37 -12.48 -30.01
CA GLU A 80 54.99 -11.74 -31.22
C GLU A 80 54.95 -12.58 -32.50
N LYS A 81 54.95 -13.92 -32.41
CA LYS A 81 54.73 -14.78 -33.58
C LYS A 81 53.74 -15.90 -33.30
N PHE A 82 52.67 -15.87 -34.10
CA PHE A 82 51.62 -16.86 -34.31
C PHE A 82 50.35 -16.67 -33.48
N ALA A 83 49.44 -15.87 -34.06
CA ALA A 83 48.01 -15.97 -33.84
C ALA A 83 47.44 -17.23 -34.50
N ALA A 84 46.44 -17.88 -33.88
CA ALA A 84 45.39 -18.59 -34.62
C ALA A 84 44.11 -18.81 -33.79
N ALA A 85 43.00 -18.42 -34.42
CA ALA A 85 41.64 -18.96 -34.41
C ALA A 85 40.80 -19.03 -33.10
N SER A 86 39.77 -18.18 -33.13
CA SER A 86 38.54 -18.16 -32.34
C SER A 86 37.66 -19.41 -32.51
N THR A 87 37.04 -19.86 -31.40
CA THR A 87 35.78 -20.61 -31.38
C THR A 87 34.85 -20.02 -30.32
N THR A 88 33.56 -19.91 -30.66
CA THR A 88 32.48 -19.41 -29.81
C THR A 88 32.07 -20.45 -28.78
N VAL A 89 32.23 -20.17 -27.49
CA VAL A 89 31.68 -20.99 -26.39
C VAL A 89 30.17 -20.87 -26.36
N GLY A 90 29.47 -22.00 -26.39
CA GLY A 90 28.01 -22.08 -26.44
C GLY A 90 27.38 -22.88 -25.30
N ARG A 91 28.14 -23.72 -24.58
CA ARG A 91 27.61 -24.66 -23.58
C ARG A 91 28.41 -24.68 -22.28
N ILE A 92 27.73 -24.44 -21.16
CA ILE A 92 28.30 -24.44 -19.80
C ILE A 92 27.70 -25.57 -18.98
N GLY A 93 28.54 -26.37 -18.35
CA GLY A 93 28.14 -27.34 -17.33
C GLY A 93 28.20 -26.71 -15.94
N PHE A 94 27.17 -26.88 -15.12
CA PHE A 94 27.11 -26.32 -13.77
C PHE A 94 26.73 -27.39 -12.74
N ILE A 95 27.67 -27.75 -11.87
CA ILE A 95 27.46 -28.77 -10.84
C ILE A 95 27.42 -28.11 -9.46
N GLY A 96 26.31 -28.31 -8.75
CA GLY A 96 26.01 -27.71 -7.46
C GLY A 96 25.06 -26.51 -7.60
N LEU A 97 23.75 -26.76 -7.54
CA LEU A 97 22.64 -25.80 -7.60
C LEU A 97 22.11 -25.45 -6.20
N GLY A 98 22.98 -25.50 -5.19
CA GLY A 98 22.66 -25.06 -3.82
C GLY A 98 22.44 -23.54 -3.71
N ALA A 99 22.46 -23.02 -2.48
CA ALA A 99 22.12 -21.63 -2.18
C ALA A 99 22.87 -20.59 -3.04
N MET A 100 24.17 -20.79 -3.28
CA MET A 100 24.99 -19.92 -4.13
C MET A 100 24.89 -20.31 -5.61
N GLY A 101 25.07 -21.60 -5.91
CA GLY A 101 25.18 -22.10 -7.28
C GLY A 101 23.93 -21.89 -8.13
N PHE A 102 22.73 -21.98 -7.54
CA PHE A 102 21.49 -21.69 -8.27
C PHE A 102 21.44 -20.24 -8.79
N GLY A 103 21.81 -19.27 -7.94
CA GLY A 103 21.82 -17.86 -8.33
C GLY A 103 22.80 -17.59 -9.48
N MET A 104 23.96 -18.23 -9.44
CA MET A 104 24.98 -18.13 -10.48
C MET A 104 24.52 -18.79 -11.80
N ALA A 105 23.96 -20.00 -11.73
CA ALA A 105 23.48 -20.72 -12.91
C ALA A 105 22.31 -20.01 -13.59
N THR A 106 21.39 -19.42 -12.82
CA THR A 106 20.28 -18.62 -13.38
C THR A 106 20.72 -17.28 -13.94
N HIS A 107 21.76 -16.67 -13.38
CA HIS A 107 22.37 -15.48 -13.97
C HIS A 107 22.97 -15.78 -15.35
N LEU A 108 23.67 -16.92 -15.49
CA LEU A 108 24.19 -17.39 -16.78
C LEU A 108 23.08 -17.59 -17.83
N LEU A 109 21.94 -18.17 -17.45
CA LEU A 109 20.77 -18.31 -18.34
C LEU A 109 20.25 -16.94 -18.82
N LYS A 110 20.13 -15.96 -17.91
CA LYS A 110 19.70 -14.59 -18.24
C LYS A 110 20.67 -13.87 -19.17
N SER A 111 21.95 -14.27 -19.13
CA SER A 111 23.00 -13.76 -20.01
C SER A 111 23.10 -14.52 -21.35
N ASN A 112 22.06 -15.28 -21.71
CA ASN A 112 21.91 -16.04 -22.97
C ASN A 112 22.89 -17.22 -23.16
N PHE A 113 23.42 -17.80 -22.07
CA PHE A 113 24.20 -19.04 -22.14
C PHE A 113 23.30 -20.28 -22.10
N SER A 114 23.69 -21.34 -22.81
CA SER A 114 23.10 -22.67 -22.61
C SER A 114 23.77 -23.34 -21.42
N VAL A 115 23.02 -23.52 -20.33
CA VAL A 115 23.53 -24.09 -19.08
C VAL A 115 22.87 -25.45 -18.82
N ILE A 116 23.68 -26.50 -18.66
CA ILE A 116 23.25 -27.81 -18.17
C ILE A 116 23.68 -27.98 -16.72
N GLY A 117 22.70 -28.18 -15.83
CA GLY A 117 22.87 -28.20 -14.38
C GLY A 117 22.74 -29.60 -13.79
N TYR A 118 23.50 -29.89 -12.73
CA TYR A 118 23.32 -31.07 -11.87
C TYR A 118 23.46 -30.71 -10.38
N ASP A 119 22.63 -31.33 -9.55
CA ASP A 119 22.70 -31.29 -8.09
C ASP A 119 22.17 -32.62 -7.54
N VAL A 120 22.71 -33.07 -6.41
CA VAL A 120 22.24 -34.30 -5.74
C VAL A 120 20.86 -34.14 -5.11
N TYR A 121 20.40 -32.90 -4.93
CA TYR A 121 19.09 -32.57 -4.38
C TYR A 121 18.08 -32.31 -5.50
N GLU A 122 17.21 -33.30 -5.75
CA GLU A 122 16.21 -33.29 -6.83
C GLU A 122 15.38 -31.98 -6.93
N PRO A 123 14.90 -31.37 -5.82
CA PRO A 123 14.15 -30.12 -5.92
C PRO A 123 14.94 -28.94 -6.50
N SER A 124 16.27 -28.92 -6.34
CA SER A 124 17.13 -27.91 -6.98
C SER A 124 17.14 -28.06 -8.50
N LEU A 125 17.07 -29.29 -9.00
CA LEU A 125 16.99 -29.59 -10.43
C LEU A 125 15.65 -29.16 -11.01
N THR A 126 14.53 -29.51 -10.36
CA THR A 126 13.19 -29.07 -10.77
C THR A 126 13.12 -27.54 -10.85
N ARG A 127 13.59 -26.86 -9.79
CA ARG A 127 13.61 -25.40 -9.73
C ARG A 127 14.47 -24.78 -10.84
N PHE A 128 15.53 -25.45 -11.29
CA PHE A 128 16.42 -24.95 -12.33
C PHE A 128 15.84 -25.19 -13.73
N ALA A 129 15.12 -26.31 -13.92
CA ALA A 129 14.37 -26.58 -15.15
C ALA A 129 13.23 -25.55 -15.36
N ASP A 130 12.49 -25.19 -14.30
CA ASP A 130 11.38 -24.23 -14.35
C ASP A 130 11.80 -22.84 -14.85
N VAL A 131 13.07 -22.48 -14.67
CA VAL A 131 13.65 -21.20 -15.10
C VAL A 131 14.42 -21.30 -16.41
N GLY A 132 14.28 -22.41 -17.15
CA GLY A 132 14.82 -22.62 -18.50
C GLY A 132 16.19 -23.28 -18.57
N GLY A 133 16.71 -23.83 -17.46
CA GLY A 133 17.95 -24.59 -17.43
C GLY A 133 17.80 -26.02 -17.95
N LEU A 134 18.84 -26.56 -18.59
CA LEU A 134 18.89 -27.99 -18.95
C LEU A 134 19.37 -28.80 -17.72
N ILE A 135 18.89 -30.03 -17.57
CA ILE A 135 19.23 -30.90 -16.43
C ILE A 135 20.02 -32.12 -16.93
N GLY A 136 21.14 -32.42 -16.28
CA GLY A 136 21.84 -33.70 -16.44
C GLY A 136 21.54 -34.63 -15.25
N HIS A 137 21.72 -35.94 -15.43
CA HIS A 137 21.45 -36.96 -14.41
C HIS A 137 22.71 -37.44 -13.68
N SER A 138 23.90 -36.97 -14.08
CA SER A 138 25.17 -37.25 -13.40
C SER A 138 26.23 -36.17 -13.67
N PRO A 139 27.28 -36.05 -12.82
CA PRO A 139 28.44 -35.19 -13.09
C PRO A 139 29.09 -35.47 -14.46
N ALA A 140 29.26 -36.74 -14.82
CA ALA A 140 29.81 -37.17 -16.11
C ALA A 140 28.97 -36.73 -17.32
N GLU A 141 27.64 -36.70 -17.18
CA GLU A 141 26.75 -36.25 -18.23
C GLU A 141 26.83 -34.73 -18.43
N VAL A 142 26.85 -33.98 -17.33
CA VAL A 142 27.01 -32.51 -17.34
C VAL A 142 28.36 -32.08 -17.90
N SER A 143 29.40 -32.91 -17.81
CA SER A 143 30.76 -32.59 -18.28
C SER A 143 31.09 -33.05 -19.71
N ARG A 144 30.18 -33.75 -20.40
CA ARG A 144 30.50 -34.47 -21.65
C ARG A 144 30.81 -33.54 -22.83
N ASP A 145 29.97 -32.52 -23.07
CA ASP A 145 30.01 -31.63 -24.24
C ASP A 145 29.92 -30.13 -23.85
N VAL A 146 30.67 -29.74 -22.82
CA VAL A 146 30.70 -28.36 -22.31
C VAL A 146 32.06 -27.73 -22.52
N ASP A 147 32.06 -26.44 -22.85
CA ASP A 147 33.27 -25.65 -23.04
C ASP A 147 33.89 -25.26 -21.69
N VAL A 148 33.04 -25.07 -20.67
CA VAL A 148 33.43 -24.79 -19.28
C VAL A 148 32.55 -25.59 -18.33
N LEU A 149 33.19 -26.21 -17.34
CA LEU A 149 32.55 -26.86 -16.22
C LEU A 149 32.76 -26.04 -14.94
N ILE A 150 31.68 -25.61 -14.31
CA ILE A 150 31.69 -24.91 -13.02
C ILE A 150 31.26 -25.89 -11.94
N ILE A 151 32.08 -26.03 -10.90
CA ILE A 151 31.78 -26.86 -9.72
C ILE A 151 31.63 -25.92 -8.52
N MET A 152 30.43 -25.88 -7.92
CA MET A 152 30.08 -25.00 -6.81
C MET A 152 29.49 -25.80 -5.65
N VAL A 153 30.37 -26.31 -4.79
CA VAL A 153 30.02 -27.22 -3.68
C VAL A 153 30.56 -26.75 -2.33
N ALA A 154 30.08 -27.35 -1.24
CA ALA A 154 30.29 -26.84 0.11
C ALA A 154 31.68 -27.18 0.69
N ASN A 155 32.29 -28.28 0.24
CA ASN A 155 33.57 -28.77 0.72
C ASN A 155 34.36 -29.53 -0.38
N ASP A 156 35.62 -29.82 -0.05
CA ASP A 156 36.59 -30.55 -0.85
C ASP A 156 36.18 -31.98 -1.15
N ILE A 157 35.62 -32.71 -0.17
CA ILE A 157 35.13 -34.10 -0.36
C ILE A 157 34.09 -34.18 -1.48
N GLN A 158 33.16 -33.22 -1.51
CA GLN A 158 32.16 -33.13 -2.57
C GLN A 158 32.79 -32.82 -3.93
N ALA A 159 33.77 -31.92 -3.98
CA ALA A 159 34.47 -31.57 -5.21
C ALA A 159 35.27 -32.79 -5.74
N GLU A 160 35.95 -33.51 -4.86
CA GLU A 160 36.69 -34.74 -5.18
C GLU A 160 35.75 -35.84 -5.69
N SER A 161 34.60 -36.05 -5.03
CA SER A 161 33.59 -37.00 -5.47
C SER A 161 32.98 -36.63 -6.84
N ILE A 162 32.78 -35.34 -7.13
CA ILE A 162 32.28 -34.87 -8.42
C ILE A 162 33.33 -35.09 -9.51
N LEU A 163 34.60 -34.89 -9.21
CA LEU A 163 35.67 -35.03 -10.20
C LEU A 163 36.02 -36.50 -10.45
N PHE A 164 36.18 -37.30 -9.39
CA PHE A 164 36.83 -38.62 -9.43
C PHE A 164 35.98 -39.77 -8.87
N GLY A 165 34.75 -39.51 -8.39
CA GLY A 165 33.85 -40.55 -7.90
C GLY A 165 33.20 -41.36 -9.02
N ASP A 166 32.41 -42.38 -8.65
CA ASP A 166 31.63 -43.19 -9.61
C ASP A 166 30.63 -42.30 -10.36
N GLY A 167 30.79 -42.19 -11.70
CA GLY A 167 30.01 -41.25 -12.52
C GLY A 167 30.49 -39.79 -12.44
N GLY A 168 31.72 -39.57 -11.96
CA GLY A 168 32.37 -38.28 -11.86
C GLY A 168 32.69 -37.65 -13.23
N SER A 169 32.92 -36.34 -13.22
CA SER A 169 33.12 -35.51 -14.41
C SER A 169 34.39 -35.85 -15.20
N VAL A 170 35.33 -36.59 -14.60
CA VAL A 170 36.59 -37.03 -15.19
C VAL A 170 36.61 -38.56 -15.30
N SER A 171 35.94 -39.10 -16.33
CA SER A 171 36.05 -40.52 -16.71
C SER A 171 36.88 -40.65 -17.99
N ASP A 172 38.00 -41.37 -17.91
CA ASP A 172 39.02 -41.66 -18.94
C ASP A 172 40.03 -40.52 -19.30
N GLU A 173 41.32 -40.88 -19.25
CA GLU A 173 42.55 -40.07 -19.21
C GLU A 173 42.90 -39.26 -20.49
N HIS A 174 41.92 -38.69 -21.21
CA HIS A 174 42.18 -38.05 -22.52
C HIS A 174 41.73 -36.59 -22.67
N LYS A 175 41.26 -35.92 -21.59
CA LYS A 175 40.96 -34.48 -21.61
C LYS A 175 42.11 -33.67 -21.00
N ASN A 176 42.73 -32.77 -21.78
CA ASN A 176 43.73 -31.80 -21.31
C ASN A 176 43.04 -30.71 -20.45
N LEU A 177 42.59 -31.07 -19.26
CA LEU A 177 41.81 -30.21 -18.38
C LEU A 177 42.68 -29.12 -17.74
N LYS A 178 42.18 -27.89 -17.76
CA LYS A 178 42.79 -26.74 -17.10
C LYS A 178 41.95 -26.35 -15.91
N LEU A 179 42.54 -26.35 -14.71
CA LEU A 179 41.84 -26.05 -13.46
C LEU A 179 42.02 -24.58 -13.08
N VAL A 180 40.93 -23.94 -12.66
CA VAL A 180 40.95 -22.59 -12.05
C VAL A 180 40.38 -22.68 -10.64
N ASP A 181 41.19 -22.34 -9.64
CA ASP A 181 40.76 -22.19 -8.24
C ASP A 181 40.08 -20.82 -8.08
N ALA A 182 38.78 -20.79 -7.80
CA ALA A 182 37.96 -19.58 -7.86
C ALA A 182 37.01 -19.38 -6.65
N PRO A 183 37.51 -19.27 -5.40
CA PRO A 183 36.65 -19.01 -4.25
C PRO A 183 35.91 -17.68 -4.35
N VAL A 184 34.68 -17.67 -3.82
CA VAL A 184 33.75 -16.54 -3.93
C VAL A 184 33.40 -15.90 -2.58
N SER A 185 32.97 -14.64 -2.62
CA SER A 185 32.52 -13.87 -1.45
C SER A 185 31.38 -12.92 -1.81
N GLY A 186 30.36 -12.79 -0.96
CA GLY A 186 29.26 -11.84 -1.16
C GLY A 186 27.84 -12.36 -0.89
N GLY A 187 27.66 -13.67 -0.70
CA GLY A 187 26.38 -14.28 -0.31
C GLY A 187 25.35 -14.41 -1.45
N VAL A 188 24.21 -15.04 -1.15
CA VAL A 188 23.21 -15.50 -2.14
C VAL A 188 22.64 -14.37 -3.01
N LYS A 189 22.36 -13.21 -2.40
CA LYS A 189 21.82 -12.06 -3.13
C LYS A 189 22.78 -11.57 -4.21
N ARG A 190 24.05 -11.36 -3.85
CA ARG A 190 25.09 -10.96 -4.82
C ARG A 190 25.38 -12.05 -5.85
N ALA A 191 25.14 -13.32 -5.51
CA ALA A 191 25.23 -14.42 -6.47
C ALA A 191 24.13 -14.34 -7.54
N ALA A 192 22.88 -14.06 -7.14
CA ALA A 192 21.75 -13.91 -8.07
C ALA A 192 21.86 -12.63 -8.94
N ASP A 193 22.39 -11.56 -8.35
CA ASP A 193 22.55 -10.26 -9.01
C ASP A 193 23.82 -10.18 -9.89
N GLY A 194 24.69 -11.20 -9.87
CA GLY A 194 25.95 -11.18 -10.61
C GLY A 194 26.95 -10.15 -10.08
N THR A 195 27.04 -9.98 -8.77
CA THR A 195 27.89 -8.96 -8.12
C THR A 195 28.84 -9.54 -7.07
N LEU A 196 29.07 -10.86 -7.05
CA LEU A 196 30.04 -11.49 -6.14
C LEU A 196 31.47 -10.97 -6.36
N THR A 197 32.26 -11.10 -5.30
CA THR A 197 33.71 -11.00 -5.40
C THR A 197 34.29 -12.38 -5.63
N ILE A 198 35.07 -12.54 -6.69
CA ILE A 198 35.79 -13.78 -7.01
C ILE A 198 37.28 -13.54 -6.85
N MET A 199 37.95 -14.50 -6.21
CA MET A 199 39.41 -14.58 -6.19
C MET A 199 39.76 -15.78 -7.07
N ALA A 200 40.51 -15.61 -8.14
CA ALA A 200 40.85 -16.67 -9.09
C ALA A 200 42.37 -16.88 -9.15
N SER A 201 42.81 -18.13 -9.18
CA SER A 201 44.22 -18.49 -9.36
C SER A 201 44.34 -19.77 -10.18
N ALA A 202 45.22 -19.78 -11.17
CA ALA A 202 45.54 -20.94 -11.99
C ALA A 202 46.93 -20.76 -12.63
N THR A 203 47.33 -21.68 -13.51
CA THR A 203 48.46 -21.44 -14.42
C THR A 203 48.09 -20.35 -15.43
N ASP A 204 49.09 -19.64 -15.98
CA ASP A 204 48.84 -18.59 -16.99
C ASP A 204 48.01 -19.14 -18.15
N GLU A 205 48.42 -20.27 -18.73
CA GLU A 205 47.69 -20.99 -19.80
C GLU A 205 46.21 -21.27 -19.45
N ALA A 206 45.90 -21.64 -18.20
CA ALA A 206 44.53 -21.89 -17.76
C ALA A 206 43.71 -20.59 -17.61
N LEU A 207 44.34 -19.51 -17.13
CA LEU A 207 43.71 -18.19 -17.07
C LEU A 207 43.44 -17.63 -18.48
N GLU A 208 44.38 -17.81 -19.42
CA GLU A 208 44.23 -17.42 -20.82
C GLU A 208 43.09 -18.19 -21.50
N HIS A 209 43.01 -19.52 -21.35
CA HIS A 209 41.91 -20.30 -21.92
C HIS A 209 40.54 -20.01 -21.30
N SER A 210 40.48 -19.62 -20.01
CA SER A 210 39.23 -19.19 -19.37
C SER A 210 38.75 -17.79 -19.80
N SER A 211 39.55 -17.07 -20.61
CA SER A 211 39.33 -15.65 -20.93
C SER A 211 38.63 -15.36 -22.26
N SER A 212 38.44 -16.34 -23.15
CA SER A 212 37.95 -16.10 -24.51
C SER A 212 36.43 -16.32 -24.69
N VAL A 213 35.57 -15.41 -24.20
CA VAL A 213 34.11 -15.34 -24.53
C VAL A 213 33.53 -13.90 -24.45
N LEU A 214 33.49 -13.21 -25.60
CA LEU A 214 32.76 -11.97 -26.00
C LEU A 214 32.29 -10.92 -24.95
N SER A 215 33.07 -9.84 -24.87
CA SER A 215 32.72 -8.41 -25.01
C SER A 215 31.24 -7.99 -25.01
N GLY A 216 30.81 -7.30 -23.94
CA GLY A 216 29.62 -6.46 -23.91
C GLY A 216 29.60 -5.49 -22.72
N ARG A 217 30.17 -4.28 -22.91
CA ARG A 217 30.14 -3.09 -22.02
C ARG A 217 30.75 -3.20 -20.61
N ILE A 218 32.06 -2.96 -20.51
CA ILE A 218 32.63 -2.22 -19.37
C ILE A 218 33.54 -1.12 -19.93
N ASN A 219 33.15 0.14 -19.75
CA ASN A 219 33.99 1.31 -19.97
C ASN A 219 34.73 1.62 -18.67
N SER A 220 35.97 1.14 -18.51
CA SER A 220 36.97 1.85 -17.71
C SER A 220 38.38 1.39 -18.05
N MET A 221 39.20 2.36 -18.45
CA MET A 221 40.65 2.25 -18.62
C MET A 221 41.32 1.65 -17.36
N GLN A 222 42.37 0.87 -17.61
CA GLN A 222 43.28 0.16 -16.68
C GLN A 222 42.85 -1.25 -16.24
N VAL A 223 42.85 -2.21 -17.17
CA VAL A 223 43.65 -3.46 -17.10
C VAL A 223 43.79 -3.98 -18.54
N GLN A 224 45.01 -4.20 -19.02
CA GLN A 224 45.25 -4.77 -20.35
C GLN A 224 44.82 -6.25 -20.39
N SER A 225 43.89 -6.53 -21.31
CA SER A 225 43.69 -7.78 -22.04
C SER A 225 43.76 -9.10 -21.28
N PHE A 226 42.78 -9.40 -20.41
CA PHE A 226 42.33 -10.77 -20.11
C PHE A 226 40.90 -10.68 -19.52
N HIS A 227 40.18 -11.80 -19.46
CA HIS A 227 38.92 -12.07 -18.71
C HIS A 227 37.59 -11.86 -19.44
N ALA A 228 36.86 -12.96 -19.69
CA ALA A 228 35.49 -12.84 -20.20
C ALA A 228 34.47 -13.81 -19.57
N ILE A 229 34.80 -15.06 -19.17
CA ILE A 229 33.79 -15.91 -18.49
C ILE A 229 33.60 -15.52 -17.02
N ILE A 230 34.68 -15.22 -16.31
CA ILE A 230 34.60 -14.82 -14.89
C ILE A 230 33.97 -13.42 -14.73
N VAL A 231 34.10 -12.56 -15.76
CA VAL A 231 33.54 -11.20 -15.78
C VAL A 231 32.06 -11.18 -16.17
N LEU A 232 31.60 -12.07 -17.06
CA LEU A 232 30.19 -12.14 -17.46
C LEU A 232 29.24 -12.59 -16.36
N CYS A 233 29.78 -13.10 -15.25
CA CYS A 233 28.98 -13.48 -14.11
C CYS A 233 29.07 -12.49 -12.94
N PHE A 234 30.11 -11.63 -12.83
CA PHE A 234 30.41 -10.92 -11.56
C PHE A 234 31.13 -9.56 -11.68
N GLU A 235 30.79 -8.63 -10.78
CA GLU A 235 31.28 -7.24 -10.75
C GLU A 235 32.74 -7.05 -10.27
N LYS A 236 33.33 -7.97 -9.47
CA LYS A 236 34.71 -7.81 -8.92
C LYS A 236 35.53 -9.11 -8.97
N LEU A 237 36.54 -9.15 -9.83
CA LEU A 237 37.49 -10.27 -9.98
C LEU A 237 38.91 -9.88 -9.52
N TYR A 238 39.51 -10.71 -8.68
CA TYR A 238 40.92 -10.62 -8.29
C TYR A 238 41.68 -11.85 -8.79
N VAL A 239 42.68 -11.65 -9.65
CA VAL A 239 43.59 -12.73 -10.06
C VAL A 239 44.77 -12.79 -9.10
N ILE A 240 44.94 -13.93 -8.43
CA ILE A 240 46.00 -14.17 -7.49
C ILE A 240 47.09 -15.00 -8.19
N ARG A 241 48.27 -14.41 -8.36
CA ARG A 241 49.44 -15.12 -8.89
C ARG A 241 49.94 -16.12 -7.86
N GLY A 242 50.33 -17.32 -8.31
CA GLY A 242 50.80 -18.39 -7.42
C GLY A 242 50.30 -19.80 -7.76
N GLY A 243 49.55 -19.97 -8.85
CA GLY A 243 48.97 -21.26 -9.23
C GLY A 243 47.73 -21.64 -8.41
N CYS A 244 47.17 -22.82 -8.67
CA CYS A 244 45.99 -23.31 -7.95
C CYS A 244 46.24 -23.36 -6.43
N GLY A 245 45.27 -22.91 -5.63
CA GLY A 245 45.36 -22.83 -4.17
C GLY A 245 45.76 -21.46 -3.63
N ALA A 246 46.32 -20.58 -4.46
CA ALA A 246 46.69 -19.22 -4.05
C ALA A 246 45.45 -18.37 -3.73
N ALA A 247 44.40 -18.45 -4.55
CA ALA A 247 43.13 -17.77 -4.30
C ALA A 247 42.42 -18.33 -3.06
N SER A 248 42.40 -19.66 -2.90
CA SER A 248 41.89 -20.31 -1.69
C SER A 248 42.64 -19.88 -0.42
N SER A 249 43.95 -19.65 -0.50
CA SER A 249 44.75 -19.11 0.61
C SER A 249 44.34 -17.68 0.99
N VAL A 250 44.09 -16.81 0.00
CA VAL A 250 43.58 -15.45 0.24
C VAL A 250 42.19 -15.49 0.89
N LYS A 251 41.31 -16.37 0.40
CA LYS A 251 39.98 -16.58 0.99
C LYS A 251 40.08 -17.06 2.44
N MET A 252 41.01 -17.97 2.74
CA MET A 252 41.24 -18.46 4.10
C MET A 252 41.63 -17.33 5.06
N VAL A 253 42.51 -16.43 4.64
CA VAL A 253 42.87 -15.21 5.41
C VAL A 253 41.65 -14.31 5.61
N ASN A 254 40.82 -14.14 4.58
CA ASN A 254 39.58 -13.36 4.70
C ASN A 254 38.59 -14.00 5.70
N GLN A 255 38.40 -15.32 5.65
CA GLN A 255 37.48 -16.01 6.56
C GLN A 255 38.00 -16.01 8.01
N LEU A 256 39.32 -16.06 8.22
CA LEU A 256 39.94 -15.84 9.53
C LEU A 256 39.49 -14.49 10.10
N LEU A 257 39.70 -13.40 9.36
CA LEU A 257 39.33 -12.05 9.81
C LEU A 257 37.83 -11.91 9.99
N ALA A 258 37.04 -12.45 9.07
CA ALA A 258 35.58 -12.39 9.14
C ALA A 258 35.04 -13.04 10.43
N GLY A 259 35.46 -14.28 10.71
CA GLY A 259 35.01 -15.00 11.90
C GLY A 259 35.46 -14.34 13.19
N VAL A 260 36.70 -13.86 13.25
CA VAL A 260 37.23 -13.12 14.41
C VAL A 260 36.45 -11.82 14.62
N HIS A 261 36.15 -11.06 13.57
CA HIS A 261 35.42 -9.81 13.70
C HIS A 261 33.96 -10.00 14.14
N ILE A 262 33.28 -11.05 13.67
CA ILE A 262 31.91 -11.35 14.11
C ILE A 262 31.90 -11.76 15.59
N ALA A 263 32.83 -12.64 16.00
CA ALA A 263 33.00 -13.06 17.39
C ALA A 263 33.33 -11.88 18.31
N ALA A 264 34.26 -11.01 17.90
CA ALA A 264 34.63 -9.80 18.64
C ALA A 264 33.48 -8.78 18.70
N ALA A 265 32.69 -8.64 17.63
CA ALA A 265 31.50 -7.80 17.62
C ALA A 265 30.46 -8.30 18.64
N ALA A 266 30.17 -9.61 18.63
CA ALA A 266 29.28 -10.24 19.61
C ALA A 266 29.76 -10.00 21.06
N GLU A 267 31.06 -10.18 21.32
CA GLU A 267 31.67 -9.90 22.63
C GLU A 267 31.51 -8.43 23.03
N ALA A 268 31.86 -7.50 22.14
CA ALA A 268 31.79 -6.07 22.38
C ALA A 268 30.35 -5.60 22.66
N MET A 269 29.37 -6.15 21.94
CA MET A 269 27.97 -5.83 22.14
C MET A 269 27.42 -6.40 23.45
N ALA A 270 27.79 -7.64 23.80
CA ALA A 270 27.45 -8.23 25.10
C ALA A 270 28.11 -7.49 26.27
N PHE A 271 29.36 -7.04 26.10
CA PHE A 271 30.05 -6.23 27.08
C PHE A 271 29.41 -4.85 27.24
N GLY A 272 29.05 -4.18 26.14
CA GLY A 272 28.30 -2.94 26.17
C GLY A 272 26.96 -3.07 26.88
N ALA A 273 26.22 -4.15 26.59
CA ALA A 273 24.98 -4.48 27.30
C ALA A 273 25.20 -4.71 28.80
N ARG A 274 26.29 -5.40 29.18
CA ARG A 274 26.65 -5.63 30.59
C ARG A 274 27.03 -4.33 31.32
N LEU A 275 27.57 -3.35 30.60
CA LEU A 275 27.84 -2.00 31.12
C LEU A 275 26.59 -1.11 31.18
N GLU A 276 25.40 -1.66 30.90
CA GLU A 276 24.12 -0.93 30.85
C GLU A 276 24.11 0.20 29.81
N LEU A 277 24.94 0.08 28.77
CA LEU A 277 24.95 1.02 27.65
C LEU A 277 23.87 0.65 26.64
N GLY A 278 23.23 1.67 26.04
CA GLY A 278 22.31 1.46 24.93
C GLY A 278 23.01 0.83 23.73
N THR A 279 22.76 -0.45 23.46
CA THR A 279 23.48 -1.23 22.43
C THR A 279 23.30 -0.67 21.02
N ARG A 280 22.14 -0.09 20.68
CA ARG A 280 21.96 0.63 19.41
C ARG A 280 22.80 1.91 19.31
N MET A 281 22.87 2.69 20.39
CA MET A 281 23.73 3.87 20.46
C MET A 281 25.20 3.46 20.32
N LEU A 282 25.60 2.38 21.00
CA LEU A 282 26.95 1.83 20.91
C LEU A 282 27.28 1.42 19.47
N PHE A 283 26.36 0.73 18.78
CA PHE A 283 26.52 0.41 17.37
C PHE A 283 26.68 1.66 16.50
N ASP A 284 25.86 2.70 16.69
CA ASP A 284 25.93 3.94 15.92
C ASP A 284 27.26 4.67 16.11
N ILE A 285 27.78 4.69 17.34
CA ILE A 285 29.07 5.29 17.68
C ILE A 285 30.20 4.48 17.06
N ILE A 286 30.22 3.16 17.29
CA ILE A 286 31.32 2.29 16.85
C ILE A 286 31.38 2.22 15.33
N THR A 287 30.24 2.17 14.64
CA THR A 287 30.17 2.16 13.17
C THR A 287 30.83 3.39 12.53
N LYS A 288 30.87 4.53 13.23
CA LYS A 288 31.52 5.77 12.80
C LYS A 288 32.94 5.95 13.35
N SER A 289 33.38 5.04 14.22
CA SER A 289 34.70 5.07 14.86
C SER A 289 35.71 4.21 14.11
N GLN A 290 37.00 4.33 14.48
CA GLN A 290 38.04 3.45 13.96
C GLN A 290 37.95 2.00 14.46
N GLY A 291 37.11 1.71 15.47
CA GLY A 291 36.85 0.36 15.95
C GLY A 291 35.89 -0.45 15.06
N ASN A 292 35.34 0.15 14.00
CA ASN A 292 34.43 -0.52 13.09
C ASN A 292 35.12 -1.58 12.22
N SER A 293 34.35 -2.58 11.76
CA SER A 293 34.71 -3.45 10.64
C SER A 293 33.47 -3.68 9.76
N TRP A 294 33.66 -4.14 8.53
CA TRP A 294 32.51 -4.48 7.69
C TRP A 294 31.60 -5.52 8.36
N MET A 295 32.19 -6.51 9.05
CA MET A 295 31.43 -7.52 9.79
C MET A 295 30.68 -6.93 10.99
N PHE A 296 31.26 -5.96 11.70
CA PHE A 296 30.56 -5.26 12.77
C PHE A 296 29.36 -4.49 12.22
N GLY A 297 29.58 -3.63 11.21
CA GLY A 297 28.53 -2.84 10.57
C GLY A 297 27.41 -3.69 9.95
N ASN A 298 27.74 -4.91 9.51
CA ASN A 298 26.78 -5.79 8.84
C ASN A 298 26.07 -6.78 9.78
N ARG A 299 26.77 -7.40 10.74
CA ARG A 299 26.21 -8.45 11.62
C ARG A 299 25.63 -7.95 12.93
N VAL A 300 26.14 -6.85 13.49
CA VAL A 300 25.58 -6.29 14.73
C VAL A 300 24.12 -5.88 14.58
N PRO A 301 23.63 -5.33 13.44
CA PRO A 301 22.20 -5.12 13.23
C PRO A 301 21.36 -6.38 13.45
N HIS A 302 21.82 -7.55 12.99
CA HIS A 302 21.11 -8.82 13.19
C HIS A 302 21.03 -9.19 14.68
N MET A 303 22.12 -8.96 15.43
CA MET A 303 22.17 -9.14 16.88
C MET A 303 21.19 -8.20 17.61
N LEU A 304 21.15 -6.93 17.20
CA LEU A 304 20.32 -5.88 17.81
C LEU A 304 18.82 -6.03 17.51
N ASP A 305 18.50 -6.52 16.32
CA ASP A 305 17.15 -6.73 15.83
C ASP A 305 16.60 -8.12 16.16
N ASN A 306 17.43 -9.03 16.69
CA ASN A 306 17.09 -10.42 17.02
C ASN A 306 16.56 -11.21 15.80
N ASP A 307 16.99 -10.82 14.60
CA ASP A 307 16.65 -11.49 13.34
C ASP A 307 17.84 -12.36 12.90
N TYR A 308 17.68 -13.67 13.06
CA TYR A 308 18.69 -14.66 12.66
C TYR A 308 18.24 -15.49 11.46
N THR A 309 17.44 -14.89 10.58
CA THR A 309 17.14 -15.49 9.27
C THR A 309 18.45 -15.85 8.57
N PRO A 310 18.70 -17.13 8.23
CA PRO A 310 20.04 -17.59 7.89
C PRO A 310 20.42 -17.23 6.46
N TYR A 311 21.12 -16.09 6.29
CA TYR A 311 21.80 -15.74 5.04
C TYR A 311 23.24 -16.28 4.99
N SER A 312 23.84 -16.48 6.16
CA SER A 312 25.11 -17.17 6.39
C SER A 312 25.04 -17.83 7.77
N ALA A 313 25.08 -19.16 7.85
CA ALA A 313 24.79 -19.87 9.09
C ALA A 313 25.98 -19.93 10.07
N VAL A 314 25.73 -20.05 11.37
CA VAL A 314 26.76 -20.29 12.41
C VAL A 314 27.69 -21.45 12.02
N ASP A 315 27.14 -22.54 11.48
CA ASP A 315 27.91 -23.71 11.07
C ASP A 315 28.89 -23.44 9.90
N ILE A 316 28.67 -22.37 9.12
CA ILE A 316 29.63 -21.94 8.09
C ILE A 316 30.94 -21.51 8.74
N PHE A 317 30.87 -20.75 9.84
CA PHE A 317 32.07 -20.32 10.56
C PHE A 317 32.67 -21.40 11.46
N VAL A 318 31.90 -22.42 11.86
CA VAL A 318 32.46 -23.66 12.42
C VAL A 318 33.35 -24.34 11.38
N LYS A 319 32.86 -24.53 10.15
CA LYS A 319 33.65 -25.12 9.06
C LYS A 319 34.86 -24.26 8.69
N ASP A 320 34.65 -22.99 8.38
CA ASP A 320 35.68 -22.13 7.80
C ASP A 320 36.81 -21.83 8.80
N LEU A 321 36.51 -21.51 10.07
CA LEU A 321 37.55 -21.36 11.09
C LEU A 321 38.18 -22.71 11.46
N GLY A 322 37.46 -23.82 11.27
CA GLY A 322 38.02 -25.17 11.34
C GLY A 322 39.13 -25.38 10.31
N ILE A 323 38.90 -25.02 9.05
CA ILE A 323 39.89 -25.07 7.96
C ILE A 323 41.10 -24.18 8.29
N VAL A 324 40.85 -22.92 8.66
CA VAL A 324 41.89 -21.95 9.05
C VAL A 324 42.80 -22.50 10.15
N ASN A 325 42.21 -23.04 11.22
CA ASN A 325 42.98 -23.57 12.35
C ASN A 325 43.69 -24.88 12.01
N ASN A 326 43.15 -25.69 11.10
CA ASN A 326 43.82 -26.88 10.61
C ASN A 326 45.06 -26.52 9.80
N GLU A 327 44.95 -25.56 8.87
CA GLU A 327 46.07 -25.10 8.05
C GLU A 327 47.16 -24.45 8.91
N GLY A 328 46.78 -23.59 9.87
CA GLY A 328 47.72 -23.05 10.85
C GLY A 328 48.46 -24.15 11.63
N SER A 329 47.80 -25.27 11.93
CA SER A 329 48.43 -26.43 12.56
C SER A 329 49.40 -27.16 11.63
N VAL A 330 49.09 -27.30 10.34
CA VAL A 330 49.98 -27.91 9.33
C VAL A 330 51.24 -27.06 9.17
N LEU A 331 51.07 -25.74 9.09
CA LEU A 331 52.15 -24.77 8.92
C LEU A 331 52.91 -24.45 10.24
N SER A 332 52.52 -25.05 11.36
CA SER A 332 53.07 -24.74 12.69
C SER A 332 52.97 -23.25 13.07
N LEU A 333 51.94 -22.56 12.57
CA LEU A 333 51.66 -21.14 12.83
C LEU A 333 50.49 -21.00 13.84
N PRO A 334 50.72 -20.44 15.05
CA PRO A 334 49.67 -20.33 16.06
C PRO A 334 48.67 -19.21 15.74
N LEU A 335 47.42 -19.58 15.41
CA LEU A 335 46.32 -18.65 15.11
C LEU A 335 45.42 -18.43 16.33
N ASN A 336 45.90 -17.68 17.33
CA ASN A 336 45.26 -17.58 18.65
C ASN A 336 43.83 -17.01 18.60
N LEU A 337 43.61 -15.90 17.88
CA LEU A 337 42.29 -15.26 17.79
C LEU A 337 41.28 -16.14 17.02
N SER A 338 41.73 -16.79 15.95
CA SER A 338 40.92 -17.74 15.18
C SER A 338 40.49 -18.94 16.03
N ALA A 339 41.40 -19.48 16.84
CA ALA A 339 41.10 -20.59 17.73
C ALA A 339 40.02 -20.23 18.77
N VAL A 340 40.09 -19.02 19.36
CA VAL A 340 39.09 -18.53 20.32
C VAL A 340 37.74 -18.29 19.64
N ALA A 341 37.72 -17.57 18.52
CA ALA A 341 36.50 -17.32 17.76
C ALA A 341 35.83 -18.63 17.34
N HIS A 342 36.60 -19.61 16.85
CA HIS A 342 36.09 -20.93 16.46
C HIS A 342 35.39 -21.65 17.62
N GLN A 343 35.92 -21.57 18.84
CA GLN A 343 35.25 -22.17 20.01
C GLN A 343 33.89 -21.52 20.32
N GLN A 344 33.73 -20.21 20.05
CA GLN A 344 32.45 -19.52 20.24
C GLN A 344 31.40 -19.99 19.23
N PHE A 345 31.78 -20.14 17.96
CA PHE A 345 30.89 -20.70 16.95
C PHE A 345 30.53 -22.17 17.24
N LEU A 346 31.50 -22.98 17.67
CA LEU A 346 31.24 -24.36 18.12
C LEU A 346 30.26 -24.42 19.29
N ALA A 347 30.40 -23.52 20.28
CA ALA A 347 29.48 -23.43 21.41
C ALA A 347 28.06 -23.01 20.98
N GLY A 348 27.95 -22.11 20.00
CA GLY A 348 26.67 -21.73 19.40
C GLY A 348 26.00 -22.89 18.65
N SER A 349 26.77 -23.58 17.80
CA SER A 349 26.31 -24.76 17.07
C SER A 349 25.84 -25.87 18.02
N ALA A 350 26.65 -26.21 19.03
CA ALA A 350 26.31 -27.20 20.06
C ALA A 350 25.09 -26.80 20.92
N SER A 351 24.76 -25.50 20.98
CA SER A 351 23.55 -25.00 21.64
C SER A 351 22.29 -25.09 20.77
N GLY A 352 22.37 -25.67 19.57
CA GLY A 352 21.26 -25.83 18.63
C GLY A 352 21.08 -24.65 17.67
N TRP A 353 22.01 -23.70 17.63
CA TRP A 353 21.92 -22.50 16.80
C TRP A 353 22.68 -22.60 15.48
N GLY A 354 23.20 -23.79 15.13
CA GLY A 354 24.05 -23.99 13.96
C GLY A 354 23.43 -23.53 12.63
N ARG A 355 22.09 -23.63 12.51
CA ARG A 355 21.31 -23.22 11.33
C ARG A 355 20.82 -21.77 11.36
N LEU A 356 21.08 -21.02 12.43
CA LEU A 356 20.75 -19.61 12.52
C LEU A 356 21.85 -18.77 11.86
N ASP A 357 21.55 -17.51 11.53
CA ASP A 357 22.55 -16.55 11.03
C ASP A 357 23.79 -16.49 11.95
N ASP A 358 24.97 -16.32 11.38
CA ASP A 358 26.26 -16.35 12.08
C ASP A 358 26.37 -15.28 13.19
N ALA A 359 25.55 -14.21 13.13
CA ALA A 359 25.38 -13.24 14.21
C ALA A 359 24.83 -13.86 15.50
N ALA A 360 24.16 -15.02 15.43
CA ALA A 360 23.63 -15.76 16.58
C ALA A 360 24.72 -16.23 17.55
N VAL A 361 26.00 -16.14 17.18
CA VAL A 361 27.12 -16.34 18.12
C VAL A 361 27.03 -15.40 19.33
N VAL A 362 26.35 -14.25 19.22
CA VAL A 362 26.06 -13.36 20.37
C VAL A 362 25.28 -14.06 21.47
N LYS A 363 24.40 -15.01 21.13
CA LYS A 363 23.59 -15.77 22.08
C LYS A 363 24.43 -16.62 23.03
N VAL A 364 25.68 -16.94 22.66
CA VAL A 364 26.62 -17.63 23.55
C VAL A 364 26.88 -16.76 24.78
N TYR A 365 27.08 -15.45 24.59
CA TYR A 365 27.27 -14.51 25.69
C TYR A 365 25.97 -14.27 26.46
N GLU A 366 24.84 -14.10 25.77
CA GLU A 366 23.54 -13.91 26.42
C GLU A 366 23.23 -15.08 27.36
N LYS A 367 23.46 -16.31 26.89
CA LYS A 367 23.24 -17.53 27.68
C LYS A 367 24.24 -17.69 28.83
N LEU A 368 25.51 -17.36 28.63
CA LEU A 368 26.53 -17.49 29.68
C LEU A 368 26.40 -16.43 30.78
N THR A 369 25.90 -15.24 30.45
CA THR A 369 26.00 -14.07 31.31
C THR A 369 24.66 -13.48 31.71
N GLY A 370 23.55 -13.93 31.12
CA GLY A 370 22.20 -13.43 31.36
C GLY A 370 21.93 -12.03 30.81
N VAL A 371 22.88 -11.44 30.07
CA VAL A 371 22.68 -10.14 29.41
C VAL A 371 21.89 -10.30 28.12
N THR A 372 21.18 -9.26 27.72
CA THR A 372 20.46 -9.21 26.46
C THR A 372 21.02 -8.07 25.63
N VAL A 373 21.49 -8.37 24.42
CA VAL A 373 22.05 -7.37 23.51
C VAL A 373 20.96 -6.59 22.76
N GLU A 374 19.74 -7.11 22.77
CA GLU A 374 18.56 -6.58 22.08
C GLU A 374 18.24 -5.13 22.46
N GLY A 375 17.85 -4.34 21.45
CA GLY A 375 17.48 -2.94 21.61
C GLY A 375 16.12 -2.58 21.01
N LYS A 376 15.22 -3.53 20.74
CA LYS A 376 13.85 -3.24 20.25
C LYS A 376 12.82 -3.74 21.25
N HIS A 377 11.81 -2.92 21.53
CA HIS A 377 10.54 -3.46 21.99
C HIS A 377 9.98 -4.32 20.86
N ALA A 378 9.70 -5.59 21.14
CA ALA A 378 9.19 -6.51 20.12
C ALA A 378 7.99 -5.90 19.38
N ILE A 379 7.88 -6.11 18.07
CA ILE A 379 6.62 -5.93 17.35
C ILE A 379 5.70 -7.02 17.89
N LEU A 380 4.75 -6.62 18.73
CA LEU A 380 3.89 -7.55 19.43
C LEU A 380 2.62 -7.77 18.61
N LYS A 381 2.19 -9.03 18.49
CA LYS A 381 0.86 -9.36 17.97
C LYS A 381 -0.18 -8.69 18.87
N LYS A 382 -1.00 -7.80 18.30
CA LYS A 382 -1.96 -6.96 19.01
C LYS A 382 -2.84 -7.76 19.96
N GLU A 383 -3.42 -8.85 19.46
CA GLU A 383 -4.33 -9.70 20.23
C GLU A 383 -3.64 -10.33 21.46
N LYS A 384 -2.41 -10.80 21.32
CA LYS A 384 -1.65 -11.41 22.43
C LYS A 384 -1.38 -10.40 23.55
N VAL A 385 -1.05 -9.14 23.19
CA VAL A 385 -0.82 -8.07 24.17
C VAL A 385 -2.12 -7.69 24.85
N LEU A 386 -3.18 -7.42 24.09
CA LEU A 386 -4.46 -7.01 24.67
C LEU A 386 -5.04 -8.09 25.60
N ASN A 387 -4.92 -9.37 25.24
CA ASN A 387 -5.40 -10.49 26.06
C ASN A 387 -4.57 -10.72 27.34
N SER A 388 -3.35 -10.17 27.42
CA SER A 388 -2.50 -10.25 28.62
C SER A 388 -2.77 -9.15 29.65
N LEU A 389 -3.55 -8.14 29.28
CA LEU A 389 -3.93 -7.05 30.19
C LEU A 389 -5.04 -7.51 31.13
N PRO A 390 -5.15 -6.93 32.35
CA PRO A 390 -6.32 -7.19 33.20
C PRO A 390 -7.62 -6.82 32.46
N PRO A 391 -8.76 -7.45 32.77
CA PRO A 391 -10.04 -7.13 32.14
C PRO A 391 -10.39 -5.65 32.33
N GLU A 392 -11.08 -5.06 31.35
CA GLU A 392 -11.52 -3.66 31.42
C GLU A 392 -12.40 -3.39 32.65
N TRP A 393 -12.43 -2.13 33.10
CA TRP A 393 -13.31 -1.72 34.20
C TRP A 393 -14.76 -2.08 33.86
N PRO A 394 -15.49 -2.76 34.75
CA PRO A 394 -16.76 -3.42 34.42
C PRO A 394 -17.89 -2.44 34.10
N GLU A 395 -17.85 -1.23 34.66
CA GLU A 395 -18.89 -0.21 34.47
C GLU A 395 -18.49 0.81 33.41
N ASP A 396 -19.48 1.37 32.69
CA ASP A 396 -19.25 2.43 31.71
C ASP A 396 -19.23 3.82 32.38
N PRO A 397 -18.05 4.47 32.52
CA PRO A 397 -17.97 5.75 33.23
C PRO A 397 -18.63 6.90 32.47
N ILE A 398 -19.00 6.74 31.19
CA ILE A 398 -19.63 7.82 30.39
C ILE A 398 -20.95 8.28 31.03
N VAL A 399 -21.71 7.37 31.64
CA VAL A 399 -22.96 7.71 32.33
C VAL A 399 -22.68 8.54 33.58
N GLU A 400 -21.63 8.19 34.32
CA GLU A 400 -21.18 8.93 35.51
C GLU A 400 -20.62 10.30 35.13
N ILE A 401 -19.79 10.39 34.09
CA ILE A 401 -19.25 11.64 33.56
C ILE A 401 -20.39 12.61 33.21
N LYS A 402 -21.44 12.16 32.52
CA LYS A 402 -22.61 13.00 32.24
C LYS A 402 -23.33 13.48 33.50
N LYS A 403 -23.40 12.67 34.56
CA LYS A 403 -23.98 13.10 35.85
C LYS A 403 -23.08 14.14 36.53
N LEU A 404 -21.77 13.90 36.56
CA LEU A 404 -20.78 14.80 37.15
C LEU A 404 -20.71 16.15 36.42
N GLU A 405 -20.91 16.17 35.11
CA GLU A 405 -21.01 17.39 34.31
C GLU A 405 -22.38 18.08 34.41
N GLY A 406 -23.47 17.30 34.47
CA GLY A 406 -24.84 17.82 34.61
C GLY A 406 -25.10 18.58 35.91
N HIS A 407 -24.32 18.33 36.96
CA HIS A 407 -24.39 19.08 38.21
C HIS A 407 -23.61 20.42 38.20
N ASN A 408 -22.79 20.69 37.18
CA ASN A 408 -21.97 21.89 37.10
C ASN A 408 -21.98 22.47 35.68
N THR A 409 -23.10 23.11 35.31
CA THR A 409 -23.38 23.68 33.98
C THR A 409 -22.52 24.90 33.59
N SER A 410 -21.35 25.11 34.22
CA SER A 410 -20.54 26.32 34.07
C SER A 410 -19.16 26.09 33.43
N LYS A 411 -18.66 24.86 33.28
CA LYS A 411 -17.30 24.62 32.74
C LYS A 411 -17.31 24.22 31.27
N VAL A 412 -16.77 25.09 30.42
CA VAL A 412 -16.64 24.85 28.97
C VAL A 412 -15.28 24.21 28.67
N LEU A 413 -15.26 23.10 27.93
CA LEU A 413 -14.01 22.51 27.44
C LEU A 413 -13.56 23.24 26.16
N VAL A 414 -12.37 23.84 26.18
CA VAL A 414 -11.80 24.50 25.00
C VAL A 414 -10.65 23.66 24.47
N VAL A 415 -10.79 23.13 23.26
CA VAL A 415 -9.76 22.28 22.66
C VAL A 415 -8.94 23.10 21.68
N LEU A 416 -7.62 23.14 21.88
CA LEU A 416 -6.71 23.75 20.92
C LEU A 416 -6.24 22.67 19.97
N ASP A 417 -6.63 22.77 18.72
CA ASP A 417 -6.32 21.75 17.73
C ASP A 417 -5.14 22.20 16.88
N ASP A 418 -4.09 21.39 16.82
CA ASP A 418 -2.91 21.71 15.99
C ASP A 418 -3.15 21.37 14.51
N ASP A 419 -4.17 20.56 14.21
CA ASP A 419 -4.56 20.05 12.88
C ASP A 419 -6.05 19.67 12.87
N PRO A 420 -6.86 19.99 11.83
CA PRO A 420 -8.29 19.67 11.77
C PRO A 420 -8.66 18.19 11.96
N THR A 421 -7.72 17.26 11.79
CA THR A 421 -7.91 15.84 12.12
C THR A 421 -8.20 15.63 13.60
N GLY A 422 -8.05 16.65 14.44
CA GLY A 422 -8.43 16.62 15.83
C GLY A 422 -9.93 16.75 16.11
N THR A 423 -10.80 16.44 15.15
CA THR A 423 -12.25 16.37 15.35
C THR A 423 -12.85 14.96 15.19
N GLN A 424 -12.00 13.94 14.96
CA GLN A 424 -12.44 12.58 14.61
C GLN A 424 -13.53 11.97 15.50
N THR A 425 -13.46 12.10 16.82
CA THR A 425 -14.30 11.36 17.77
C THR A 425 -15.48 12.17 18.31
N VAL A 426 -15.65 13.41 17.85
CA VAL A 426 -16.70 14.32 18.34
C VAL A 426 -17.75 14.54 17.26
N HIS A 427 -18.95 14.93 17.67
CA HIS A 427 -20.04 15.35 16.80
C HIS A 427 -20.86 16.42 17.52
N ASP A 428 -21.60 17.21 16.74
CA ASP A 428 -22.37 18.36 17.22
C ASP A 428 -21.54 19.42 17.96
N ILE A 429 -20.24 19.55 17.61
CA ILE A 429 -19.31 20.51 18.20
C ILE A 429 -18.85 21.54 17.15
N GLU A 430 -18.78 22.81 17.55
CA GLU A 430 -18.23 23.88 16.71
C GLU A 430 -16.69 23.89 16.72
N VAL A 431 -16.12 24.14 15.55
CA VAL A 431 -14.70 24.40 15.31
C VAL A 431 -14.57 25.84 14.85
N LEU A 432 -13.83 26.63 15.60
CA LEU A 432 -13.41 27.97 15.22
C LEU A 432 -12.03 27.90 14.56
N THR A 433 -11.83 28.63 13.48
CA THR A 433 -10.51 28.76 12.83
C THR A 433 -9.88 30.13 13.08
N GLU A 434 -10.59 30.97 13.84
CA GLU A 434 -10.17 32.28 14.33
C GLU A 434 -10.36 32.36 15.86
N TRP A 435 -9.63 33.26 16.51
CA TRP A 435 -9.60 33.40 17.98
C TRP A 435 -9.56 34.87 18.42
N SER A 436 -10.26 35.73 17.68
CA SER A 436 -10.51 37.10 18.14
C SER A 436 -11.36 37.09 19.41
N VAL A 437 -11.17 38.08 20.29
CA VAL A 437 -11.93 38.18 21.54
C VAL A 437 -13.43 38.17 21.26
N ASP A 438 -13.89 38.89 20.21
CA ASP A 438 -15.31 38.93 19.83
C ASP A 438 -15.85 37.56 19.42
N SER A 439 -15.11 36.81 18.59
CA SER A 439 -15.54 35.47 18.14
C SER A 439 -15.62 34.48 19.31
N LEU A 440 -14.67 34.56 20.25
CA LEU A 440 -14.66 33.76 21.47
C LEU A 440 -15.81 34.14 22.40
N VAL A 441 -16.09 35.44 22.58
CA VAL A 441 -17.25 35.92 23.37
C VAL A 441 -18.56 35.39 22.78
N GLN A 442 -18.74 35.48 21.45
CA GLN A 442 -19.92 34.92 20.78
C GLN A 442 -20.04 33.41 21.02
N GLN A 443 -18.92 32.69 21.06
CA GLN A 443 -18.93 31.26 21.34
C GLN A 443 -19.30 30.95 22.79
N PHE A 444 -18.72 31.66 23.77
CA PHE A 444 -19.05 31.48 25.18
C PHE A 444 -20.52 31.84 25.50
N LEU A 445 -21.08 32.85 24.83
CA LEU A 445 -22.50 33.22 24.97
C LEU A 445 -23.46 32.08 24.59
N LYS A 446 -23.08 31.17 23.68
CA LYS A 446 -23.87 29.98 23.33
C LYS A 446 -23.89 28.91 24.44
N ARG A 447 -23.03 29.05 25.47
CA ARG A 447 -22.82 28.08 26.54
C ARG A 447 -22.60 26.64 26.04
N PRO A 448 -21.67 26.41 25.09
CA PRO A 448 -21.38 25.07 24.60
C PRO A 448 -20.74 24.24 25.70
N SER A 449 -20.96 22.92 25.69
CA SER A 449 -20.18 22.00 26.54
C SER A 449 -18.70 21.95 26.12
N CYS A 450 -18.44 22.08 24.82
CA CYS A 450 -17.11 22.03 24.22
C CYS A 450 -17.09 22.80 22.90
N PHE A 451 -15.94 23.39 22.56
CA PHE A 451 -15.65 23.84 21.19
C PHE A 451 -14.14 23.74 20.89
N PHE A 452 -13.81 23.69 19.61
CA PHE A 452 -12.43 23.59 19.13
C PHE A 452 -11.96 24.94 18.58
N ILE A 453 -10.67 25.22 18.76
CA ILE A 453 -9.95 26.29 18.06
C ILE A 453 -8.86 25.64 17.24
N LEU A 454 -8.98 25.71 15.92
CA LEU A 454 -7.99 25.19 15.00
C LEU A 454 -6.82 26.18 14.86
N THR A 455 -5.70 25.83 15.47
CA THR A 455 -4.50 26.67 15.55
C THR A 455 -3.58 26.51 14.34
N ASN A 456 -3.67 25.38 13.62
CA ASN A 456 -2.77 24.99 12.53
C ASN A 456 -1.27 25.10 12.91
N SER A 457 -0.95 24.88 14.18
CA SER A 457 0.39 25.14 14.73
C SER A 457 1.43 24.09 14.31
N ARG A 458 1.01 22.97 13.73
CA ARG A 458 1.92 21.86 13.38
C ARG A 458 3.01 22.27 12.39
N SER A 459 2.75 23.16 11.43
CA SER A 459 3.75 23.63 10.46
C SER A 459 4.65 24.75 10.96
N LEU A 460 4.48 25.21 12.20
CA LEU A 460 5.26 26.31 12.77
C LEU A 460 6.53 25.79 13.47
N SER A 461 7.56 26.65 13.57
CA SER A 461 8.70 26.35 14.45
C SER A 461 8.27 26.28 15.91
N SER A 462 9.00 25.56 16.75
CA SER A 462 8.64 25.39 18.18
C SER A 462 8.44 26.72 18.92
N GLU A 463 9.25 27.75 18.60
CA GLU A 463 9.13 29.09 19.16
C GLU A 463 7.82 29.79 18.73
N LYS A 464 7.46 29.70 17.44
CA LYS A 464 6.22 30.26 16.90
C LYS A 464 4.99 29.52 17.40
N ALA A 465 5.04 28.19 17.50
CA ALA A 465 3.95 27.37 18.04
C ALA A 465 3.71 27.67 19.54
N TYR A 466 4.77 27.87 20.32
CA TYR A 466 4.69 28.27 21.72
C TYR A 466 4.05 29.66 21.86
N GLY A 467 4.54 30.67 21.13
CA GLY A 467 4.00 32.02 21.15
C GLY A 467 2.52 32.08 20.75
N LEU A 468 2.13 31.33 19.72
CA LEU A 468 0.74 31.21 19.29
C LEU A 468 -0.14 30.57 20.37
N THR A 469 0.32 29.49 21.00
CA THR A 469 -0.43 28.83 22.09
C THR A 469 -0.61 29.76 23.29
N GLU A 470 0.41 30.55 23.62
CA GLU A 470 0.36 31.53 24.70
C GLU A 470 -0.66 32.65 24.42
N GLU A 471 -0.64 33.19 23.19
CA GLU A 471 -1.60 34.19 22.72
C GLU A 471 -3.04 33.67 22.81
N ILE A 472 -3.29 32.45 22.32
CA ILE A 472 -4.62 31.83 22.35
C ILE A 472 -5.08 31.64 23.80
N CYS A 473 -4.22 31.12 24.68
CA CYS A 473 -4.55 30.96 26.10
C CYS A 473 -4.89 32.30 26.76
N ARG A 474 -4.15 33.36 26.44
CA ARG A 474 -4.39 34.72 26.96
C ARG A 474 -5.73 35.29 26.47
N ASN A 475 -6.07 35.06 25.21
CA ASN A 475 -7.34 35.50 24.63
C ASN A 475 -8.52 34.72 25.23
N ILE A 476 -8.38 33.40 25.44
CA ILE A 476 -9.38 32.57 26.12
C ILE A 476 -9.61 33.07 27.55
N ASP A 477 -8.56 33.31 28.32
CA ASP A 477 -8.66 33.82 29.69
C ASP A 477 -9.37 35.19 29.75
N THR A 478 -9.03 36.08 28.81
CA THR A 478 -9.66 37.40 28.69
C THR A 478 -11.15 37.30 28.34
N ALA A 479 -11.52 36.44 27.37
CA ALA A 479 -12.91 36.23 26.97
C ALA A 479 -13.75 35.52 28.04
N ALA A 480 -13.17 34.55 28.75
CA ALA A 480 -13.85 33.84 29.84
C ALA A 480 -14.19 34.78 31.01
N LYS A 481 -13.28 35.72 31.34
CA LYS A 481 -13.49 36.74 32.37
C LYS A 481 -14.58 37.75 31.99
N SER A 482 -14.68 38.13 30.72
CA SER A 482 -15.66 39.14 30.26
C SER A 482 -17.10 38.62 30.22
N VAL A 483 -17.32 37.30 30.22
CA VAL A 483 -18.64 36.65 30.18
C VAL A 483 -19.11 36.16 31.57
N GLY A 484 -18.41 36.55 32.64
CA GLY A 484 -18.82 36.30 34.03
C GLY A 484 -18.05 35.19 34.74
N ASP A 485 -16.72 35.16 34.60
CA ASP A 485 -15.80 34.20 35.26
C ASP A 485 -16.14 32.72 34.98
N VAL A 486 -16.16 32.37 33.70
CA VAL A 486 -16.34 30.98 33.23
C VAL A 486 -15.05 30.17 33.41
N ASP A 487 -15.09 29.08 34.17
CA ASP A 487 -13.96 28.16 34.34
C ASP A 487 -13.73 27.32 33.05
N PHE A 488 -12.49 27.20 32.57
CA PHE A 488 -12.14 26.47 31.33
C PHE A 488 -10.93 25.51 31.50
N SER A 489 -10.72 24.61 30.55
CA SER A 489 -9.56 23.70 30.49
C SER A 489 -9.12 23.48 29.05
N VAL A 490 -7.80 23.33 28.82
CA VAL A 490 -7.16 23.29 27.48
C VAL A 490 -6.55 21.91 27.18
N VAL A 491 -6.74 21.42 25.94
CA VAL A 491 -6.36 20.07 25.48
C VAL A 491 -5.68 20.07 24.09
N LEU A 492 -4.63 19.25 23.83
CA LEU A 492 -3.88 19.09 22.53
C LEU A 492 -3.70 17.60 22.11
N ARG A 493 -3.75 17.16 20.82
CA ARG A 493 -4.11 15.76 20.40
C ARG A 493 -3.06 14.69 19.96
N GLY A 494 -3.30 13.37 20.21
CA GLY A 494 -2.84 12.20 19.39
C GLY A 494 -3.41 10.77 19.75
N GLY A 495 -4.02 10.00 18.82
CA GLY A 495 -4.75 8.73 19.08
C GLY A 495 -4.01 7.41 18.77
N ARG A 496 -3.62 6.69 19.82
CA ARG A 496 -2.61 5.62 19.88
C ARG A 496 -2.76 4.80 21.18
N TYR A 497 -2.12 3.64 21.29
CA TYR A 497 -2.12 2.84 22.52
C TYR A 497 -0.94 3.25 23.39
N THR A 498 -1.11 3.31 24.71
CA THR A 498 0.01 3.49 25.65
C THR A 498 -0.01 2.35 26.65
N ILE A 499 0.98 1.45 26.58
CA ILE A 499 1.06 0.25 27.42
C ILE A 499 2.46 0.20 28.02
N ASN A 500 2.54 0.11 29.35
CA ASN A 500 3.79 0.13 30.11
C ASN A 500 4.69 1.33 29.71
N ASN A 501 4.06 2.50 29.58
CA ASN A 501 4.60 3.80 29.17
C ASN A 501 5.03 3.89 27.70
N ILE A 502 5.03 2.78 26.96
CA ILE A 502 5.38 2.76 25.54
C ILE A 502 4.15 3.11 24.71
N HIS A 503 4.33 4.06 23.80
CA HIS A 503 3.31 4.48 22.88
C HIS A 503 3.41 3.68 21.58
N TYR A 504 2.30 3.07 21.16
CA TYR A 504 2.22 2.22 19.98
C TYR A 504 1.26 2.77 18.94
N VAL A 505 1.64 2.57 17.67
CA VAL A 505 0.76 2.71 16.51
C VAL A 505 0.35 1.31 16.07
N ALA A 506 -0.96 1.07 15.97
CA ALA A 506 -1.46 -0.19 15.41
C ALA A 506 -1.33 -0.17 13.88
N ASP A 507 -0.74 -1.22 13.33
CA ASP A 507 -0.70 -1.50 11.90
C ASP A 507 -1.20 -2.93 11.66
N SER A 508 -2.40 -3.04 11.08
CA SER A 508 -3.12 -4.31 10.92
C SER A 508 -3.19 -5.09 12.26
N ASP A 509 -2.57 -6.29 12.33
CA ASP A 509 -2.57 -7.14 13.52
C ASP A 509 -1.38 -6.91 14.48
N SER A 510 -0.59 -5.87 14.25
CA SER A 510 0.65 -5.59 14.99
C SER A 510 0.60 -4.26 15.74
N LEU A 511 1.23 -4.22 16.92
CA LEU A 511 1.53 -2.97 17.65
C LEU A 511 2.99 -2.59 17.42
N VAL A 512 3.22 -1.46 16.74
CA VAL A 512 4.56 -0.95 16.43
C VAL A 512 4.86 0.22 17.37
N PRO A 513 5.98 0.20 18.14
CA PRO A 513 6.38 1.34 18.97
C PRO A 513 6.49 2.61 18.13
N ALA A 514 6.00 3.73 18.64
CA ALA A 514 5.85 4.97 17.86
C ALA A 514 7.19 5.48 17.28
N GLY A 515 8.29 5.33 18.01
CA GLY A 515 9.65 5.68 17.57
C GLY A 515 10.20 4.78 16.44
N ASP A 516 9.62 3.61 16.22
CA ASP A 516 10.00 2.69 15.14
C ASP A 516 9.16 2.87 13.86
N THR A 517 8.12 3.72 13.91
CA THR A 517 7.24 3.96 12.77
C THR A 517 7.86 4.87 11.72
N GLU A 518 7.29 4.90 10.51
CA GLU A 518 7.68 5.88 9.48
C GLU A 518 7.48 7.34 9.94
N PHE A 519 6.53 7.59 10.85
CA PHE A 519 6.27 8.91 11.41
C PHE A 519 7.44 9.45 12.25
N SER A 520 8.24 8.57 12.85
CA SER A 520 9.40 8.96 13.66
C SER A 520 10.55 9.49 12.81
N LYS A 521 10.56 9.13 11.52
CA LYS A 521 11.58 9.48 10.52
C LYS A 521 11.25 10.74 9.72
N ASP A 522 10.18 11.45 10.09
CA ASP A 522 9.81 12.71 9.45
C ASP A 522 10.95 13.74 9.56
N ALA A 523 11.27 14.42 8.46
CA ALA A 523 12.41 15.33 8.39
C ALA A 523 12.22 16.60 9.22
N ALA A 524 10.97 17.00 9.51
CA ALA A 524 10.64 18.19 10.28
C ALA A 524 10.17 17.85 11.71
N PHE A 525 9.43 16.75 11.88
CA PHE A 525 8.73 16.41 13.13
C PHE A 525 9.16 15.07 13.76
N GLY A 526 10.28 14.50 13.31
CA GLY A 526 10.77 13.23 13.82
C GLY A 526 10.97 13.16 15.34
N TYR A 527 10.97 11.94 15.86
CA TYR A 527 11.21 11.63 17.27
C TYR A 527 11.86 10.25 17.39
N LYS A 528 12.53 9.97 18.51
CA LYS A 528 13.22 8.67 18.70
C LYS A 528 12.58 7.84 19.81
N ALA A 529 12.17 8.48 20.91
CA ALA A 529 11.61 7.77 22.04
C ALA A 529 10.20 7.23 21.77
N SER A 530 9.97 5.96 22.12
CA SER A 530 8.63 5.35 22.16
C SER A 530 8.03 5.35 23.56
N ASN A 531 8.86 5.34 24.60
CA ASN A 531 8.42 5.54 25.99
C ASN A 531 8.06 7.01 26.17
N LEU A 532 6.83 7.30 26.63
CA LEU A 532 6.35 8.67 26.76
C LEU A 532 7.11 9.49 27.82
N CYS A 533 7.66 8.86 28.86
CA CYS A 533 8.50 9.55 29.84
C CYS A 533 9.81 10.05 29.20
N GLU A 534 10.48 9.18 28.44
CA GLU A 534 11.68 9.52 27.67
C GLU A 534 11.37 10.51 26.54
N TRP A 535 10.19 10.41 25.93
CA TRP A 535 9.75 11.35 24.90
C TRP A 535 9.52 12.76 25.47
N VAL A 536 8.99 12.89 26.69
CA VAL A 536 8.90 14.18 27.38
C VAL A 536 10.29 14.78 27.58
N GLU A 537 11.26 13.98 28.02
CA GLU A 537 12.65 14.42 28.16
C GLU A 537 13.27 14.84 26.82
N GLU A 538 13.06 14.06 25.75
CA GLU A 538 13.49 14.37 24.39
C GLU A 538 12.94 15.73 23.93
N LYS A 539 11.62 15.93 24.04
CA LYS A 539 10.95 17.14 23.53
C LYS A 539 11.17 18.37 24.38
N THR A 540 11.46 18.20 25.67
CA THR A 540 11.84 19.30 26.56
C THR A 540 13.35 19.57 26.57
N ARG A 541 14.13 18.82 25.78
CA ARG A 541 15.60 18.91 25.73
C ARG A 541 16.23 18.77 27.11
N GLY A 542 15.72 17.84 27.93
CA GLY A 542 16.23 17.55 29.27
C GLY A 542 15.72 18.47 30.39
N GLN A 543 14.86 19.45 30.11
CA GLN A 543 14.29 20.30 31.17
C GLN A 543 13.40 19.50 32.14
N ILE A 544 12.75 18.45 31.65
CA ILE A 544 11.95 17.52 32.46
C ILE A 544 12.56 16.13 32.29
N SER A 545 13.18 15.58 33.34
CA SER A 545 13.77 14.23 33.28
C SER A 545 12.69 13.16 33.24
N ALA A 546 12.90 12.08 32.47
CA ALA A 546 11.96 10.96 32.39
C ALA A 546 11.60 10.36 33.76
N SER A 547 12.55 10.36 34.71
CA SER A 547 12.36 9.87 36.08
C SER A 547 11.37 10.71 36.91
N SER A 548 11.17 11.98 36.55
CA SER A 548 10.27 12.91 37.24
C SER A 548 8.83 12.88 36.71
N VAL A 549 8.60 12.15 35.60
CA VAL A 549 7.29 12.04 34.95
C VAL A 549 6.46 10.96 35.66
N ALA A 550 5.34 11.37 36.26
CA ALA A 550 4.40 10.44 36.87
C ALA A 550 3.68 9.59 35.81
N SER A 551 3.22 8.40 36.17
CA SER A 551 2.52 7.51 35.25
C SER A 551 1.31 6.82 35.89
N ILE A 552 0.15 6.96 35.25
CA ILE A 552 -1.05 6.19 35.55
C ILE A 552 -0.96 4.85 34.79
N SER A 553 -0.92 3.73 35.52
CA SER A 553 -0.83 2.39 34.94
C SER A 553 -2.19 1.83 34.51
N ILE A 554 -2.20 0.87 33.59
CA ILE A 554 -3.42 0.13 33.20
C ILE A 554 -4.03 -0.60 34.41
N GLN A 555 -3.21 -1.08 35.32
CA GLN A 555 -3.66 -1.75 36.54
C GLN A 555 -4.43 -0.79 37.44
N LEU A 556 -3.98 0.45 37.59
CA LEU A 556 -4.69 1.46 38.37
C LEU A 556 -6.05 1.77 37.75
N LEU A 557 -6.10 1.92 36.41
CA LEU A 557 -7.35 2.18 35.69
C LEU A 557 -8.33 1.01 35.79
N ARG A 558 -7.89 -0.22 35.52
CA ARG A 558 -8.77 -1.39 35.39
C ARG A 558 -9.11 -2.08 36.71
N LYS A 559 -8.30 -1.89 37.77
CA LYS A 559 -8.58 -2.46 39.11
C LYS A 559 -8.97 -1.43 40.16
N GLY A 560 -8.46 -0.20 40.05
CA GLY A 560 -8.74 0.87 41.01
C GLY A 560 -9.90 1.79 40.60
N GLY A 561 -10.18 1.90 39.30
CA GLY A 561 -11.29 2.70 38.79
C GLY A 561 -11.11 4.22 38.98
N PRO A 562 -12.18 5.01 38.73
CA PRO A 562 -12.11 6.48 38.76
C PRO A 562 -11.63 7.07 40.09
N SER A 563 -12.05 6.51 41.23
CA SER A 563 -11.69 7.03 42.55
C SER A 563 -10.19 6.88 42.86
N ALA A 564 -9.59 5.74 42.51
CA ALA A 564 -8.15 5.54 42.70
C ALA A 564 -7.31 6.45 41.79
N VAL A 565 -7.78 6.73 40.57
CA VAL A 565 -7.16 7.73 39.67
C VAL A 565 -7.24 9.12 40.30
N CYS A 566 -8.41 9.48 40.84
CA CYS A 566 -8.63 10.75 41.52
C CYS A 566 -7.64 10.95 42.69
N GLU A 567 -7.55 9.97 43.59
CA GLU A 567 -6.61 9.99 44.71
C GLU A 567 -5.16 10.16 44.25
N HIS A 568 -4.75 9.42 43.21
CA HIS A 568 -3.40 9.52 42.65
C HIS A 568 -3.13 10.93 42.10
N LEU A 569 -4.04 11.49 41.31
CA LEU A 569 -3.90 12.86 40.77
C LEU A 569 -3.87 13.92 41.89
N CYS A 570 -4.66 13.75 42.94
CA CYS A 570 -4.66 14.65 44.10
C CYS A 570 -3.32 14.65 44.84
N SER A 571 -2.64 13.49 44.90
CA SER A 571 -1.33 13.34 45.55
C SER A 571 -0.17 14.03 44.81
N LEU A 572 -0.34 14.35 43.52
CA LEU A 572 0.73 14.97 42.73
C LEU A 572 0.92 16.47 43.09
N PRO A 573 2.17 16.93 43.23
CA PRO A 573 2.50 18.35 43.36
C PRO A 573 2.02 19.20 42.17
N LYS A 574 1.78 20.50 42.40
CA LYS A 574 1.47 21.45 41.32
C LYS A 574 2.65 21.53 40.34
N GLY A 575 2.38 21.41 39.05
CA GLY A 575 3.38 21.46 37.99
C GLY A 575 3.97 20.10 37.60
N SER A 576 3.56 19.00 38.24
CA SER A 576 3.95 17.65 37.83
C SER A 576 3.45 17.31 36.42
N VAL A 577 4.30 16.64 35.64
CA VAL A 577 3.91 16.02 34.36
C VAL A 577 3.49 14.58 34.62
N CYS A 578 2.33 14.19 34.11
CA CYS A 578 1.80 12.83 34.24
C CYS A 578 1.42 12.27 32.87
N ILE A 579 1.87 11.05 32.58
CA ILE A 579 1.42 10.28 31.42
C ILE A 579 0.33 9.29 31.84
N VAL A 580 -0.46 8.84 30.87
CA VAL A 580 -1.55 7.88 31.09
C VAL A 580 -1.38 6.71 30.14
N ASN A 581 -1.34 5.50 30.71
CA ASN A 581 -1.44 4.28 29.92
C ASN A 581 -2.90 4.00 29.58
N ALA A 582 -3.22 3.74 28.32
CA ALA A 582 -4.56 3.39 27.90
C ALA A 582 -4.48 2.43 26.71
N ALA A 583 -5.21 1.32 26.79
CA ALA A 583 -5.27 0.32 25.72
C ALA A 583 -6.68 0.18 25.11
N SER A 584 -7.66 0.90 25.66
CA SER A 584 -9.07 0.90 25.23
C SER A 584 -9.71 2.26 25.51
N ASP A 585 -10.84 2.53 24.88
CA ASP A 585 -11.64 3.73 25.18
C ASP A 585 -12.22 3.69 26.61
N ARG A 586 -12.45 2.50 27.16
CA ARG A 586 -12.86 2.32 28.57
C ARG A 586 -11.79 2.84 29.54
N ASP A 587 -10.52 2.56 29.27
CA ASP A 587 -9.39 3.06 30.08
C ASP A 587 -9.34 4.61 30.08
N VAL A 588 -9.55 5.21 28.90
CA VAL A 588 -9.59 6.67 28.73
C VAL A 588 -10.78 7.28 29.48
N ALA A 589 -11.95 6.64 29.44
CA ALA A 589 -13.13 7.08 30.16
C ALA A 589 -12.96 7.00 31.69
N VAL A 590 -12.34 5.93 32.21
CA VAL A 590 -12.02 5.81 33.64
C VAL A 590 -11.09 6.94 34.09
N PHE A 591 -10.04 7.21 33.30
CA PHE A 591 -9.13 8.32 33.59
C PHE A 591 -9.86 9.67 33.57
N ALA A 592 -10.71 9.91 32.57
CA ALA A 592 -11.49 11.14 32.45
C ALA A 592 -12.42 11.35 33.66
N ALA A 593 -13.13 10.31 34.10
CA ALA A 593 -13.98 10.36 35.28
C ALA A 593 -13.17 10.70 36.56
N GLY A 594 -12.05 10.00 36.79
CA GLY A 594 -11.19 10.28 37.95
C GLY A 594 -10.57 11.68 37.92
N MET A 595 -10.22 12.19 36.74
CA MET A 595 -9.74 13.56 36.57
C MET A 595 -10.84 14.60 36.85
N ILE A 596 -12.07 14.35 36.40
CA ILE A 596 -13.23 15.20 36.72
C ILE A 596 -13.44 15.24 38.24
N GLN A 597 -13.45 14.08 38.89
CA GLN A 597 -13.55 13.99 40.35
C GLN A 597 -12.43 14.80 41.04
N ALA A 598 -11.17 14.65 40.62
CA ALA A 598 -10.04 15.41 41.19
C ALA A 598 -10.14 16.93 40.99
N SER A 599 -10.78 17.36 39.89
CA SER A 599 -11.06 18.77 39.61
C SER A 599 -12.22 19.33 40.44
N GLN A 600 -13.10 18.47 40.96
CA GLN A 600 -14.25 18.82 41.80
C GLN A 600 -13.94 18.71 43.30
N ILE A 601 -12.93 17.92 43.70
CA ILE A 601 -12.51 17.81 45.10
C ILE A 601 -11.85 19.11 45.56
N ALA A 602 -12.50 19.83 46.48
CA ALA A 602 -11.88 20.91 47.23
C ALA A 602 -10.87 20.32 48.22
N THR A 603 -9.58 20.59 48.02
CA THR A 603 -8.55 20.17 48.98
C THR A 603 -8.66 21.05 50.23
N LEU A 604 -9.13 20.49 51.33
CA LEU A 604 -9.28 21.16 52.61
C LEU A 604 -7.92 21.19 53.32
N LEU A 605 -7.07 22.17 53.02
CA LEU A 605 -5.83 22.39 53.78
C LEU A 605 -6.14 23.21 55.03
N LEU A 606 -6.40 22.50 56.13
CA LEU A 606 -6.27 23.02 57.49
C LEU A 606 -4.80 23.37 57.73
N PHE A 607 -4.43 24.65 57.61
CA PHE A 607 -3.49 25.36 58.48
C PHE A 607 -3.42 26.81 57.96
N SER A 608 -3.83 27.78 58.80
CA SER A 608 -3.85 29.24 58.56
C SER A 608 -4.97 29.82 57.65
N GLY A 609 -6.18 29.93 58.22
CA GLY A 609 -6.94 31.19 58.24
C GLY A 609 -7.57 31.78 56.97
N ILE A 610 -7.27 31.35 55.75
CA ILE A 610 -7.99 31.76 54.52
C ILE A 610 -8.04 30.58 53.55
N ALA A 611 -9.16 29.88 53.48
CA ALA A 611 -9.36 28.77 52.55
C ALA A 611 -10.15 29.25 51.32
N GLU A 612 -9.47 29.42 50.18
CA GLU A 612 -10.13 29.38 48.87
C GLU A 612 -10.25 27.92 48.42
N MET A 613 -11.50 27.46 48.21
CA MET A 613 -11.79 26.14 47.65
C MET A 613 -11.43 26.10 46.17
N LYS A 614 -10.28 25.54 45.80
CA LYS A 614 -9.95 25.28 44.39
C LYS A 614 -9.56 23.83 44.19
N GLY A 615 -10.34 23.12 43.37
CA GLY A 615 -9.99 21.79 42.86
C GLY A 615 -8.77 21.85 41.93
N LYS A 616 -8.25 20.69 41.53
CA LYS A 616 -7.05 20.65 40.66
C LYS A 616 -7.40 21.12 39.24
N CYS A 617 -6.58 22.01 38.70
CA CYS A 617 -6.63 22.40 37.28
C CYS A 617 -5.61 21.58 36.48
N PHE A 618 -6.04 21.06 35.33
CA PHE A 618 -5.22 20.21 34.47
C PHE A 618 -5.04 20.86 33.10
N LEU A 619 -3.80 20.83 32.58
CA LEU A 619 -3.50 21.10 31.18
C LEU A 619 -3.23 19.76 30.51
N CYS A 620 -4.09 19.34 29.59
CA CYS A 620 -4.00 18.01 29.00
C CYS A 620 -3.32 18.06 27.62
N ARG A 621 -2.37 17.15 27.39
CA ARG A 621 -1.85 16.84 26.04
C ARG A 621 -2.22 15.39 25.73
N THR A 622 -3.30 15.17 24.99
CA THR A 622 -4.01 13.90 24.81
C THR A 622 -4.85 13.81 23.53
N ALA A 623 -5.00 12.58 23.03
CA ALA A 623 -5.83 12.08 21.93
C ALA A 623 -7.27 12.60 21.75
N ALA A 624 -7.80 12.23 20.59
CA ALA A 624 -9.20 12.38 20.20
C ALA A 624 -10.18 11.78 21.19
N SER A 625 -9.91 10.52 21.53
CA SER A 625 -10.75 9.68 22.36
C SER A 625 -10.96 10.29 23.75
N PHE A 626 -9.96 11.02 24.26
CA PHE A 626 -10.10 11.70 25.53
C PHE A 626 -11.09 12.85 25.49
N VAL A 627 -11.15 13.65 24.42
CA VAL A 627 -12.11 14.75 24.33
C VAL A 627 -13.52 14.21 24.39
N SER A 628 -13.84 13.20 23.57
CA SER A 628 -15.16 12.55 23.56
C SER A 628 -15.49 11.89 24.90
N ALA A 629 -14.52 11.24 25.55
CA ALA A 629 -14.71 10.65 26.87
C ALA A 629 -14.97 11.72 27.94
N ARG A 630 -14.20 12.81 27.91
CA ARG A 630 -14.25 13.90 28.89
C ARG A 630 -15.59 14.61 28.94
N ILE A 631 -16.28 14.75 27.80
CA ILE A 631 -17.60 15.39 27.69
C ILE A 631 -18.75 14.38 27.50
N GLY A 632 -18.45 13.08 27.60
CA GLY A 632 -19.44 12.01 27.49
C GLY A 632 -20.14 11.90 26.12
N ILE A 633 -19.47 12.24 25.02
CA ILE A 633 -20.01 12.02 23.66
C ILE A 633 -20.09 10.52 23.37
N LYS A 634 -21.23 10.07 22.82
CA LYS A 634 -21.40 8.70 22.32
C LYS A 634 -21.08 8.65 20.83
N PRO A 635 -20.45 7.59 20.31
CA PRO A 635 -20.23 7.45 18.88
C PRO A 635 -21.54 7.48 18.07
N LYS A 636 -21.54 8.19 16.94
CA LYS A 636 -22.58 8.10 15.90
C LYS A 636 -22.11 7.19 14.76
N PRO A 637 -23.01 6.48 14.07
CA PRO A 637 -22.65 5.77 12.83
C PRO A 637 -22.20 6.76 11.75
N PRO A 638 -21.39 6.32 10.77
CA PRO A 638 -20.99 7.16 9.65
C PRO A 638 -22.19 7.71 8.88
N ILE A 639 -22.09 8.96 8.46
CA ILE A 639 -23.14 9.73 7.77
C ILE A 639 -22.93 9.60 6.26
N SER A 640 -24.00 9.26 5.53
CA SER A 640 -24.03 9.32 4.06
C SER A 640 -24.74 10.59 3.57
N PRO A 641 -24.58 10.97 2.29
CA PRO A 641 -25.34 12.08 1.71
C PRO A 641 -26.86 11.93 1.84
N ASP A 642 -27.38 10.71 1.90
CA ASP A 642 -28.82 10.42 2.04
C ASP A 642 -29.39 10.93 3.38
N ASN A 643 -28.52 11.11 4.37
CA ASN A 643 -28.89 11.66 5.67
C ASN A 643 -28.90 13.19 5.70
N LEU A 644 -28.52 13.87 4.61
CA LEU A 644 -28.47 15.34 4.54
C LEU A 644 -29.75 15.89 3.91
N SER A 645 -30.43 16.80 4.63
CA SER A 645 -31.61 17.52 4.14
C SER A 645 -31.19 18.63 3.17
N GLY A 646 -31.28 18.40 1.85
CA GLY A 646 -31.02 19.41 0.83
C GLY A 646 -31.27 18.92 -0.60
N LYS A 647 -31.46 19.86 -1.54
CA LYS A 647 -31.50 19.53 -2.98
C LYS A 647 -30.10 19.09 -3.42
N LEU A 648 -29.97 17.87 -3.96
CA LEU A 648 -28.72 17.35 -4.52
C LEU A 648 -28.21 18.29 -5.63
N LEU A 649 -27.05 18.92 -5.40
CA LEU A 649 -26.37 19.74 -6.40
C LEU A 649 -25.85 18.82 -7.52
N LYS A 650 -26.21 19.10 -8.77
CA LYS A 650 -25.77 18.31 -9.95
C LYS A 650 -24.27 18.47 -10.31
N THR A 651 -23.51 19.31 -9.59
CA THR A 651 -22.06 19.48 -9.80
C THR A 651 -21.26 18.32 -9.21
N GLY A 652 -20.04 18.10 -9.70
CA GLY A 652 -19.12 17.08 -9.17
C GLY A 652 -18.64 17.36 -7.74
N GLY A 653 -18.15 16.33 -7.07
CA GLY A 653 -17.37 16.43 -5.84
C GLY A 653 -15.89 16.72 -6.10
N LEU A 654 -15.21 17.37 -5.16
CA LEU A 654 -13.78 17.69 -5.27
C LEU A 654 -12.99 16.91 -4.22
N ILE A 655 -11.97 16.17 -4.65
CA ILE A 655 -11.06 15.42 -3.78
C ILE A 655 -9.67 16.04 -3.90
N VAL A 656 -9.11 16.57 -2.83
CA VAL A 656 -7.79 17.23 -2.84
C VAL A 656 -6.79 16.47 -1.96
N VAL A 657 -5.68 16.02 -2.56
CA VAL A 657 -4.65 15.22 -1.89
C VAL A 657 -3.27 15.85 -2.07
N GLY A 658 -2.78 16.54 -1.04
CA GLY A 658 -1.51 17.26 -1.09
C GLY A 658 -0.28 16.51 -0.54
N SER A 659 -0.46 15.61 0.42
CA SER A 659 0.65 15.01 1.19
C SER A 659 1.30 13.81 0.51
N TYR A 660 2.63 13.71 0.59
CA TYR A 660 3.39 12.50 0.26
C TYR A 660 3.57 11.61 1.50
N VAL A 661 2.75 10.56 1.58
CA VAL A 661 2.86 9.49 2.58
C VAL A 661 2.64 8.18 1.83
N PRO A 662 3.45 7.11 2.04
CA PRO A 662 3.30 5.84 1.32
C PRO A 662 1.86 5.29 1.37
N LYS A 663 1.23 5.33 2.55
CA LYS A 663 -0.17 4.95 2.74
C LYS A 663 -1.16 5.80 1.92
N THR A 664 -0.94 7.12 1.85
CA THR A 664 -1.76 7.99 1.00
C THR A 664 -1.60 7.63 -0.47
N THR A 665 -0.39 7.27 -0.92
CA THR A 665 -0.15 6.80 -2.30
C THR A 665 -0.93 5.51 -2.58
N LYS A 666 -0.91 4.54 -1.67
CA LYS A 666 -1.70 3.30 -1.80
C LYS A 666 -3.21 3.58 -1.89
N GLN A 667 -3.72 4.49 -1.06
CA GLN A 667 -5.13 4.90 -1.07
C GLN A 667 -5.55 5.60 -2.39
N ILE A 668 -4.66 6.40 -2.99
CA ILE A 668 -4.88 6.98 -4.32
C ILE A 668 -4.93 5.87 -5.38
N LEU A 669 -4.02 4.90 -5.33
CA LEU A 669 -4.02 3.77 -6.27
C LEU A 669 -5.30 2.93 -6.14
N GLY A 670 -5.75 2.64 -4.91
CA GLY A 670 -7.03 1.98 -4.66
C GLY A 670 -8.22 2.76 -5.22
N LEU A 671 -8.25 4.10 -5.01
CA LEU A 671 -9.26 4.98 -5.59
C LEU A 671 -9.24 4.95 -7.13
N LYS A 672 -8.07 5.08 -7.76
CA LYS A 672 -7.93 5.04 -9.22
C LYS A 672 -8.32 3.68 -9.80
N SER A 673 -7.96 2.59 -9.14
CA SER A 673 -8.31 1.24 -9.58
C SER A 673 -9.83 1.01 -9.54
N LYS A 674 -10.51 1.45 -8.49
CA LYS A 674 -11.96 1.22 -8.32
C LYS A 674 -12.83 2.21 -9.07
N LEU A 675 -12.46 3.50 -9.05
CA LEU A 675 -13.30 4.60 -9.52
C LEU A 675 -12.66 5.42 -10.65
N GLY A 676 -11.50 5.03 -11.18
CA GLY A 676 -10.80 5.79 -12.23
C GLY A 676 -11.58 5.97 -13.53
N HIS A 677 -12.56 5.10 -13.79
CA HIS A 677 -13.47 5.22 -14.94
C HIS A 677 -14.58 6.28 -14.74
N VAL A 678 -14.89 6.63 -13.48
CA VAL A 678 -15.94 7.59 -13.11
C VAL A 678 -15.41 8.94 -12.65
N ILE A 679 -14.25 8.97 -11.99
CA ILE A 679 -13.63 10.22 -11.52
C ILE A 679 -12.62 10.77 -12.54
N LYS A 680 -12.46 12.09 -12.58
CA LYS A 680 -11.39 12.75 -13.35
C LYS A 680 -10.19 13.04 -12.46
N CYS A 681 -8.99 12.71 -12.92
CA CYS A 681 -7.76 12.91 -12.17
C CYS A 681 -6.96 14.06 -12.78
N ILE A 682 -6.57 15.01 -11.93
CA ILE A 682 -5.66 16.11 -12.23
C ILE A 682 -4.46 15.95 -11.32
N GLU A 683 -3.31 15.67 -11.92
CA GLU A 683 -2.03 15.63 -11.22
C GLU A 683 -1.34 17.00 -11.34
N VAL A 684 -0.87 17.52 -10.21
CA VAL A 684 -0.16 18.80 -10.10
C VAL A 684 1.31 18.53 -9.77
N SER A 685 2.23 18.97 -10.61
CA SER A 685 3.66 18.69 -10.43
C SER A 685 4.27 19.46 -9.26
N VAL A 686 4.78 18.74 -8.25
CA VAL A 686 5.47 19.36 -7.09
C VAL A 686 6.73 20.11 -7.53
N ASP A 687 7.45 19.61 -8.55
CA ASP A 687 8.64 20.24 -9.10
C ASP A 687 8.32 21.62 -9.70
N LYS A 688 7.28 21.69 -10.53
CA LYS A 688 6.79 22.95 -11.10
C LYS A 688 6.30 23.95 -10.04
N LEU A 689 5.73 23.46 -8.95
CA LEU A 689 5.24 24.31 -7.86
C LEU A 689 6.36 24.85 -6.95
N SER A 690 7.43 24.09 -6.74
CA SER A 690 8.42 24.35 -5.68
C SER A 690 9.79 24.78 -6.17
N MET A 691 10.19 24.38 -7.39
CA MET A 691 11.55 24.56 -7.93
C MET A 691 11.62 25.32 -9.26
N SER A 692 10.48 25.68 -9.87
CA SER A 692 10.41 26.41 -11.14
C SER A 692 10.20 27.93 -10.98
N SER A 693 10.29 28.67 -12.08
CA SER A 693 10.03 30.12 -12.10
C SER A 693 8.57 30.46 -11.76
N SER A 694 8.31 31.73 -11.41
CA SER A 694 6.97 32.18 -11.03
C SER A 694 5.94 31.98 -12.15
N GLU A 695 6.33 32.08 -13.41
CA GLU A 695 5.46 31.91 -14.57
C GLU A 695 5.02 30.45 -14.74
N VAL A 696 5.94 29.49 -14.56
CA VAL A 696 5.64 28.05 -14.65
C VAL A 696 4.70 27.62 -13.54
N ARG A 697 4.94 28.13 -12.32
CA ARG A 697 4.07 27.88 -11.17
C ARG A 697 2.65 28.40 -11.42
N GLU A 698 2.54 29.63 -11.92
CA GLU A 698 1.26 30.28 -12.22
C GLU A 698 0.48 29.52 -13.29
N GLU A 699 1.15 29.07 -14.35
CA GLU A 699 0.54 28.30 -15.44
C GLU A 699 0.03 26.94 -14.97
N GLU A 700 0.79 26.23 -14.15
CA GLU A 700 0.37 24.94 -13.56
C GLU A 700 -0.87 25.11 -12.68
N ILE A 701 -0.91 26.17 -11.86
CA ILE A 701 -2.07 26.52 -11.01
C ILE A 701 -3.30 26.83 -11.86
N ARG A 702 -3.14 27.66 -12.90
CA ARG A 702 -4.20 28.07 -13.81
C ARG A 702 -4.81 26.86 -14.53
N HIS A 703 -3.96 26.01 -15.13
CA HIS A 703 -4.39 24.81 -15.85
C HIS A 703 -5.15 23.83 -14.95
N ALA A 704 -4.67 23.59 -13.73
CA ALA A 704 -5.33 22.71 -12.77
C ALA A 704 -6.72 23.26 -12.35
N ALA A 705 -6.83 24.57 -12.09
CA ALA A 705 -8.09 25.19 -11.68
C ALA A 705 -9.15 25.22 -12.80
N GLU A 706 -8.73 25.50 -14.04
CA GLU A 706 -9.61 25.49 -15.22
C GLU A 706 -10.14 24.08 -15.50
N SER A 707 -9.25 23.09 -15.49
CA SER A 707 -9.60 21.68 -15.68
C SER A 707 -10.57 21.19 -14.61
N ALA A 708 -10.28 21.49 -13.33
CA ALA A 708 -11.15 21.12 -12.22
C ALA A 708 -12.52 21.78 -12.35
N SER A 709 -12.58 23.07 -12.68
CA SER A 709 -13.84 23.79 -12.89
C SER A 709 -14.67 23.18 -14.03
N SER A 710 -14.04 22.78 -15.12
CA SER A 710 -14.70 22.12 -16.25
C SER A 710 -15.34 20.79 -15.84
N TYR A 711 -14.58 19.90 -15.20
CA TYR A 711 -15.09 18.59 -14.77
C TYR A 711 -16.20 18.68 -13.73
N LEU A 712 -16.05 19.57 -12.74
CA LEU A 712 -17.09 19.82 -11.73
C LEU A 712 -18.39 20.33 -12.36
N ARG A 713 -18.30 21.18 -13.39
CA ARG A 713 -19.48 21.70 -14.13
C ARG A 713 -20.22 20.60 -14.88
N LEU A 714 -19.50 19.60 -15.37
CA LEU A 714 -20.03 18.41 -16.04
C LEU A 714 -20.58 17.36 -15.05
N GLY A 715 -20.59 17.66 -13.75
CA GLY A 715 -21.07 16.72 -12.73
C GLY A 715 -20.08 15.58 -12.41
N LYS A 716 -18.84 15.64 -12.91
CA LYS A 716 -17.84 14.58 -12.71
C LYS A 716 -17.02 14.87 -11.44
N ASP A 717 -16.99 13.90 -10.52
CA ASP A 717 -16.16 13.97 -9.33
C ASP A 717 -14.67 14.03 -9.74
N THR A 718 -13.91 14.93 -9.14
CA THR A 718 -12.57 15.31 -9.59
C THR A 718 -11.54 15.16 -8.48
N LEU A 719 -10.53 14.31 -8.72
CA LEU A 719 -9.34 14.13 -7.90
C LEU A 719 -8.25 15.10 -8.33
N LEU A 720 -7.93 16.07 -7.48
CA LEU A 720 -6.77 16.95 -7.57
C LEU A 720 -5.67 16.43 -6.63
N MET A 721 -4.55 15.98 -7.17
CA MET A 721 -3.46 15.41 -6.38
C MET A 721 -2.10 15.96 -6.77
N THR A 722 -1.18 16.05 -5.81
CA THR A 722 0.24 16.35 -6.09
C THR A 722 0.96 15.13 -6.65
N SER A 723 2.01 15.37 -7.44
CA SER A 723 2.88 14.30 -7.97
C SER A 723 3.46 13.42 -6.86
N ARG A 724 3.68 12.14 -7.16
CA ARG A 724 4.06 11.11 -6.17
C ARG A 724 5.57 10.85 -6.11
N GLU A 725 6.37 11.83 -6.49
CA GLU A 725 7.81 11.80 -6.27
C GLU A 725 8.15 12.59 -5.01
N LEU A 726 8.95 12.00 -4.12
CA LEU A 726 9.29 12.62 -2.84
C LEU A 726 10.44 13.61 -3.03
N ILE A 727 10.11 14.90 -3.09
CA ILE A 727 11.10 15.98 -3.15
C ILE A 727 11.43 16.41 -1.71
N LYS A 728 12.69 16.30 -1.30
CA LYS A 728 13.20 16.71 0.02
C LYS A 728 14.27 17.78 -0.10
N GLY A 729 14.24 18.74 0.82
CA GLY A 729 15.34 19.69 0.99
C GLY A 729 16.56 19.05 1.63
N LYS A 730 17.71 19.72 1.54
CA LYS A 730 18.96 19.30 2.21
C LYS A 730 18.88 19.48 3.73
N THR A 731 17.98 20.35 4.18
CA THR A 731 17.73 20.64 5.60
C THR A 731 16.24 20.49 5.95
N PRO A 732 15.89 20.33 7.25
CA PRO A 732 14.50 20.37 7.72
C PRO A 732 13.77 21.65 7.32
N SER A 733 14.46 22.80 7.38
CA SER A 733 13.91 24.11 7.02
C SER A 733 13.58 24.20 5.53
N GLU A 734 14.46 23.73 4.65
CA GLU A 734 14.20 23.67 3.20
C GLU A 734 13.02 22.74 2.87
N SER A 735 12.92 21.60 3.56
CA SER A 735 11.78 20.68 3.40
C SER A 735 10.46 21.33 3.84
N LEU A 736 10.49 22.14 4.90
CA LEU A 736 9.34 22.92 5.36
C LEU A 736 8.92 23.98 4.32
N GLU A 737 9.89 24.63 3.67
CA GLU A 737 9.62 25.63 2.63
C GLU A 737 8.96 25.02 1.39
N ILE A 738 9.41 23.83 0.96
CA ILE A 738 8.78 23.07 -0.13
C ILE A 738 7.32 22.76 0.22
N ASN A 739 7.08 22.24 1.43
CA ASN A 739 5.72 21.94 1.90
C ASN A 739 4.82 23.18 1.89
N PHE A 740 5.36 24.33 2.30
CA PHE A 740 4.63 25.60 2.25
C PHE A 740 4.29 26.03 0.81
N LYS A 741 5.24 25.94 -0.12
CA LYS A 741 5.02 26.27 -1.55
C LYS A 741 3.96 25.37 -2.20
N VAL A 742 3.95 24.08 -1.86
CA VAL A 742 2.95 23.13 -2.35
C VAL A 742 1.58 23.43 -1.76
N SER A 743 1.49 23.62 -0.45
CA SER A 743 0.22 23.91 0.22
C SER A 743 -0.42 25.21 -0.30
N SER A 744 0.38 26.27 -0.45
CA SER A 744 -0.11 27.55 -0.98
C SER A 744 -0.62 27.45 -2.42
N ALA A 745 0.01 26.62 -3.26
CA ALA A 745 -0.46 26.38 -4.61
C ALA A 745 -1.81 25.66 -4.64
N LEU A 746 -1.99 24.62 -3.81
CA LEU A 746 -3.26 23.90 -3.71
C LEU A 746 -4.39 24.81 -3.22
N VAL A 747 -4.10 25.68 -2.25
CA VAL A 747 -5.03 26.74 -1.80
C VAL A 747 -5.42 27.63 -2.98
N GLU A 748 -4.46 28.09 -3.76
CA GLU A 748 -4.70 28.97 -4.90
C GLU A 748 -5.51 28.30 -6.02
N ILE A 749 -5.21 27.04 -6.33
CA ILE A 749 -6.00 26.24 -7.28
C ILE A 749 -7.47 26.18 -6.82
N VAL A 750 -7.72 25.84 -5.55
CA VAL A 750 -9.08 25.74 -5.01
C VAL A 750 -9.78 27.09 -4.96
N ARG A 751 -9.07 28.19 -4.65
CA ARG A 751 -9.61 29.57 -4.73
C ARG A 751 -10.04 29.94 -6.15
N ARG A 752 -9.32 29.47 -7.17
CA ARG A 752 -9.61 29.77 -8.58
C ARG A 752 -10.71 28.89 -9.19
N ILE A 753 -11.04 27.75 -8.58
CA ILE A 753 -12.19 26.94 -8.99
C ILE A 753 -13.47 27.79 -8.86
N ASN A 754 -14.18 28.00 -9.97
CA ASN A 754 -15.36 28.88 -10.02
C ASN A 754 -16.70 28.14 -9.95
N VAL A 755 -16.66 26.82 -9.77
CA VAL A 755 -17.83 25.95 -9.63
C VAL A 755 -17.92 25.47 -8.20
N ARG A 756 -19.08 25.64 -7.56
CA ARG A 756 -19.36 25.09 -6.23
C ARG A 756 -19.38 23.56 -6.29
N PRO A 757 -18.44 22.84 -5.64
CA PRO A 757 -18.48 21.38 -5.57
C PRO A 757 -19.67 20.92 -4.73
N ARG A 758 -20.13 19.68 -4.95
CA ARG A 758 -21.16 19.04 -4.12
C ARG A 758 -20.66 18.72 -2.72
N TYR A 759 -19.43 18.23 -2.63
CA TYR A 759 -18.69 17.98 -1.40
C TYR A 759 -17.20 18.20 -1.66
N ILE A 760 -16.43 18.40 -0.60
CA ILE A 760 -14.97 18.49 -0.67
C ILE A 760 -14.37 17.45 0.27
N ILE A 761 -13.52 16.56 -0.24
CA ILE A 761 -12.65 15.71 0.57
C ILE A 761 -11.26 16.33 0.55
N ALA A 762 -10.72 16.69 1.71
CA ALA A 762 -9.34 17.12 1.83
C ALA A 762 -8.55 16.05 2.58
N LYS A 763 -7.45 15.58 2.00
CA LYS A 763 -6.62 14.53 2.58
C LYS A 763 -5.26 15.03 3.05
N GLY A 764 -4.97 14.71 4.31
CA GLY A 764 -3.77 15.14 5.03
C GLY A 764 -4.05 16.34 5.94
N GLY A 765 -3.34 16.43 7.06
CA GLY A 765 -3.60 17.44 8.10
C GLY A 765 -3.44 18.87 7.60
N ILE A 766 -2.25 19.18 7.04
CA ILE A 766 -1.95 20.51 6.49
C ILE A 766 -2.91 20.86 5.34
N THR A 767 -3.09 19.94 4.39
CA THR A 767 -4.01 20.13 3.25
C THR A 767 -5.42 20.46 3.72
N SER A 768 -5.96 19.71 4.69
CA SER A 768 -7.32 19.93 5.20
C SER A 768 -7.43 21.27 5.94
N SER A 769 -6.38 21.64 6.68
CA SER A 769 -6.38 22.90 7.43
C SER A 769 -6.35 24.11 6.49
N ASP A 770 -5.39 24.10 5.56
CA ASP A 770 -5.15 25.22 4.65
C ASP A 770 -6.29 25.39 3.65
N LEU A 771 -6.91 24.30 3.19
CA LEU A 771 -8.08 24.41 2.32
C LEU A 771 -9.29 24.98 3.06
N ALA A 772 -9.59 24.50 4.27
CA ALA A 772 -10.71 25.04 5.05
C ALA A 772 -10.51 26.53 5.39
N THR A 773 -9.33 26.89 5.88
CA THR A 773 -9.05 28.24 6.42
C THR A 773 -8.68 29.26 5.35
N LYS A 774 -7.86 28.90 4.35
CA LYS A 774 -7.30 29.85 3.37
C LYS A 774 -7.99 29.78 2.02
N ALA A 775 -8.44 28.59 1.60
CA ALA A 775 -9.08 28.44 0.28
C ALA A 775 -10.59 28.66 0.31
N LEU A 776 -11.24 28.15 1.37
CA LEU A 776 -12.68 28.26 1.59
C LEU A 776 -13.04 29.37 2.59
N GLU A 777 -12.04 30.00 3.21
CA GLU A 777 -12.23 31.14 4.13
C GLU A 777 -13.24 30.80 5.24
N ALA A 778 -13.25 29.55 5.70
CA ALA A 778 -14.16 29.14 6.75
C ALA A 778 -13.64 29.62 8.10
N HIS A 779 -14.37 30.53 8.74
CA HIS A 779 -14.10 31.02 10.10
C HIS A 779 -14.64 30.06 11.16
N ARG A 780 -15.69 29.32 10.81
CA ARG A 780 -16.40 28.37 11.66
C ARG A 780 -16.85 27.16 10.86
N ALA A 781 -16.87 26.00 11.49
CA ALA A 781 -17.43 24.78 10.95
C ALA A 781 -18.11 23.96 12.06
N GLN A 782 -19.19 23.26 11.72
CA GLN A 782 -19.86 22.33 12.62
C GLN A 782 -19.37 20.92 12.33
N VAL A 783 -18.87 20.20 13.33
CA VAL A 783 -18.57 18.77 13.19
C VAL A 783 -19.89 18.01 13.28
N VAL A 784 -20.44 17.58 12.14
CA VAL A 784 -21.74 16.90 12.08
C VAL A 784 -21.60 15.43 12.53
N GLY A 785 -20.47 14.81 12.20
CA GLY A 785 -20.16 13.43 12.54
C GLY A 785 -18.96 12.92 11.76
N GLN A 786 -19.05 11.70 11.24
CA GLN A 786 -17.98 11.03 10.50
C GLN A 786 -18.49 10.54 9.14
N ALA A 787 -17.68 10.64 8.08
CA ALA A 787 -17.97 10.02 6.78
C ALA A 787 -17.56 8.53 6.74
N LEU A 788 -16.60 8.15 7.58
CA LEU A 788 -16.10 6.80 7.85
C LEU A 788 -15.52 6.82 9.28
N PRO A 789 -15.44 5.71 10.02
CA PRO A 789 -14.80 5.72 11.34
C PRO A 789 -13.42 6.39 11.31
N GLY A 790 -13.26 7.47 12.08
CA GLY A 790 -12.02 8.27 12.10
C GLY A 790 -11.85 9.29 10.95
N VAL A 791 -12.86 9.51 10.12
CA VAL A 791 -12.86 10.52 9.04
C VAL A 791 -13.95 11.57 9.32
N PRO A 792 -13.60 12.70 9.96
CA PRO A 792 -14.56 13.72 10.36
C PRO A 792 -15.25 14.38 9.17
N PHE A 793 -16.54 14.67 9.36
CA PHE A 793 -17.39 15.38 8.43
C PHE A 793 -17.81 16.72 9.05
N TRP A 794 -17.40 17.80 8.40
CA TRP A 794 -17.70 19.17 8.77
C TRP A 794 -18.73 19.78 7.82
N GLU A 795 -19.63 20.58 8.37
CA GLU A 795 -20.45 21.51 7.61
C GLU A 795 -19.88 22.92 7.79
N LEU A 796 -19.46 23.57 6.69
CA LEU A 796 -18.84 24.89 6.79
C LEU A 796 -19.87 25.98 7.08
N GLY A 797 -19.50 26.93 7.94
CA GLY A 797 -20.37 28.02 8.37
C GLY A 797 -20.71 29.03 7.26
N PRO A 798 -21.63 29.97 7.56
CA PRO A 798 -22.13 30.96 6.60
C PRO A 798 -21.06 31.93 6.07
N GLU A 799 -19.99 32.15 6.83
CA GLU A 799 -18.86 33.01 6.44
C GLU A 799 -17.94 32.36 5.40
N SER A 800 -18.06 31.04 5.17
CA SER A 800 -17.21 30.35 4.20
C SER A 800 -17.62 30.68 2.77
N ARG A 801 -16.69 30.54 1.82
CA ARG A 801 -16.93 30.70 0.38
C ARG A 801 -18.08 29.85 -0.15
N TYR A 802 -18.29 28.66 0.43
CA TYR A 802 -19.41 27.77 0.11
C TYR A 802 -20.18 27.41 1.38
N PRO A 803 -21.10 28.28 1.84
CA PRO A 803 -21.88 28.06 3.05
C PRO A 803 -22.62 26.72 3.04
N GLY A 804 -22.50 25.95 4.13
CA GLY A 804 -23.13 24.64 4.29
C GLY A 804 -22.55 23.54 3.40
N ILE A 805 -21.38 23.76 2.76
CA ILE A 805 -20.77 22.71 1.94
C ILE A 805 -20.31 21.55 2.84
N PRO A 806 -20.54 20.29 2.42
CA PRO A 806 -19.95 19.17 3.08
C PRO A 806 -18.43 19.12 2.90
N TYR A 807 -17.69 19.23 4.00
CA TYR A 807 -16.24 19.25 4.05
C TYR A 807 -15.72 18.06 4.86
N ILE A 808 -15.11 17.10 4.18
CA ILE A 808 -14.65 15.83 4.76
C ILE A 808 -13.15 15.93 4.99
N VAL A 809 -12.77 15.92 6.26
CA VAL A 809 -11.37 15.94 6.70
C VAL A 809 -10.87 14.51 6.73
N PHE A 810 -10.02 14.12 5.77
CA PHE A 810 -9.49 12.77 5.67
C PHE A 810 -8.06 12.71 6.25
N PRO A 811 -7.85 12.12 7.43
CA PRO A 811 -6.52 12.08 8.04
C PRO A 811 -5.52 11.27 7.20
N GLY A 812 -4.24 11.64 7.25
CA GLY A 812 -3.19 10.98 6.45
C GLY A 812 -2.95 9.51 6.80
N ASN A 813 -3.24 9.12 8.04
CA ASN A 813 -2.93 7.81 8.62
C ASN A 813 -4.17 6.91 8.85
N VAL A 814 -5.38 7.40 8.60
CA VAL A 814 -6.64 6.67 8.86
C VAL A 814 -7.06 5.83 7.64
N GLY A 815 -7.71 4.69 7.92
CA GLY A 815 -8.25 3.77 6.92
C GLY A 815 -7.24 2.75 6.40
N ASP A 816 -7.71 1.81 5.60
CA ASP A 816 -6.91 0.88 4.79
C ASP A 816 -6.65 1.47 3.38
N ASP A 817 -6.11 0.68 2.47
CA ASP A 817 -5.81 1.09 1.09
C ASP A 817 -7.08 1.41 0.26
N ASN A 818 -8.27 1.02 0.73
CA ASN A 818 -9.55 1.20 0.04
C ASN A 818 -10.42 2.31 0.63
N SER A 819 -10.11 2.79 1.83
CA SER A 819 -10.98 3.68 2.60
C SER A 819 -11.27 5.01 1.89
N LEU A 820 -10.31 5.56 1.14
CA LEU A 820 -10.56 6.76 0.33
C LEU A 820 -11.55 6.47 -0.80
N ALA A 821 -11.42 5.32 -1.46
CA ALA A 821 -12.35 4.89 -2.50
C ALA A 821 -13.76 4.68 -1.95
N GLU A 822 -13.89 4.10 -0.77
CA GLU A 822 -15.18 3.89 -0.10
C GLU A 822 -15.89 5.22 0.21
N VAL A 823 -15.17 6.19 0.77
CA VAL A 823 -15.75 7.52 1.04
C VAL A 823 -16.15 8.20 -0.27
N VAL A 824 -15.28 8.19 -1.29
CA VAL A 824 -15.62 8.77 -2.59
C VAL A 824 -16.84 8.06 -3.19
N GLN A 825 -16.92 6.73 -3.13
CA GLN A 825 -18.05 5.98 -3.66
C GLN A 825 -19.37 6.34 -2.98
N LYS A 826 -19.39 6.45 -1.64
CA LYS A 826 -20.59 6.82 -0.87
C LYS A 826 -21.03 8.27 -1.10
N TRP A 827 -20.09 9.17 -1.37
CA TRP A 827 -20.35 10.60 -1.52
C TRP A 827 -20.47 11.04 -2.98
N SER A 828 -19.98 10.23 -3.91
CA SER A 828 -20.28 10.32 -5.33
C SER A 828 -21.78 10.12 -5.54
N HIS A 829 -22.38 10.85 -6.48
CA HIS A 829 -23.74 10.46 -6.89
C HIS A 829 -23.69 8.98 -7.28
N PRO A 830 -24.70 8.18 -6.91
CA PRO A 830 -24.92 6.97 -7.67
C PRO A 830 -24.99 7.42 -9.14
N PRO A 831 -24.18 6.85 -10.05
CA PRO A 831 -24.42 7.13 -11.45
C PRO A 831 -25.91 6.83 -11.67
N LEU A 832 -26.67 7.80 -12.18
CA LEU A 832 -27.99 7.57 -12.77
C LEU A 832 -27.85 6.71 -14.05
N LYS A 833 -26.87 5.79 -14.10
CA LYS A 833 -26.87 4.65 -14.99
C LYS A 833 -27.73 3.61 -14.31
N SER A 834 -29.04 3.80 -14.38
CA SER A 834 -29.94 2.65 -14.23
C SER A 834 -29.61 1.73 -15.40
N SER A 835 -29.00 0.59 -15.11
CA SER A 835 -28.71 -0.37 -16.17
C SER A 835 -30.03 -0.87 -16.76
N THR A 836 -30.07 -1.18 -18.06
CA THR A 836 -31.28 -1.77 -18.68
C THR A 836 -31.74 -3.00 -17.90
N LYS A 837 -30.78 -3.79 -17.40
CA LYS A 837 -31.02 -4.95 -16.54
C LYS A 837 -31.79 -4.60 -15.26
N GLU A 838 -31.40 -3.55 -14.53
CA GLU A 838 -32.13 -3.12 -13.33
C GLU A 838 -33.55 -2.65 -13.65
N LEU A 839 -33.74 -1.92 -14.76
CA LEU A 839 -35.07 -1.48 -15.20
C LEU A 839 -36.01 -2.67 -15.39
N LEU A 840 -35.54 -3.71 -16.09
CA LEU A 840 -36.35 -4.90 -16.37
C LEU A 840 -36.54 -5.79 -15.15
N VAL A 841 -35.55 -5.90 -14.25
CA VAL A 841 -35.70 -6.62 -12.98
C VAL A 841 -36.74 -5.94 -12.07
N ASN A 842 -36.75 -4.61 -12.03
CA ASN A 842 -37.75 -3.86 -11.26
C ASN A 842 -39.16 -3.99 -11.87
N ALA A 843 -39.24 -3.98 -13.20
CA ALA A 843 -40.47 -4.24 -13.95
C ALA A 843 -41.02 -5.65 -13.66
N GLU A 844 -40.15 -6.66 -13.64
CA GLU A 844 -40.51 -8.04 -13.29
C GLU A 844 -41.09 -8.15 -11.88
N LYS A 845 -40.40 -7.58 -10.88
CA LYS A 845 -40.85 -7.61 -9.48
C LYS A 845 -42.18 -6.90 -9.25
N SER A 846 -42.47 -5.87 -10.05
CA SER A 846 -43.61 -4.98 -9.83
C SER A 846 -44.76 -5.21 -10.81
N GLY A 847 -44.60 -6.15 -11.76
CA GLY A 847 -45.63 -6.52 -12.73
C GLY A 847 -46.00 -5.42 -13.72
N TYR A 848 -45.04 -4.62 -14.19
CA TYR A 848 -45.25 -3.63 -15.26
C TYR A 848 -44.28 -3.88 -16.43
N ALA A 849 -44.42 -3.15 -17.53
CA ALA A 849 -43.48 -3.17 -18.64
C ALA A 849 -42.85 -1.79 -18.88
N VAL A 850 -41.58 -1.76 -19.26
CA VAL A 850 -40.85 -0.54 -19.60
C VAL A 850 -41.04 -0.25 -21.09
N GLY A 851 -41.41 0.98 -21.43
CA GLY A 851 -41.45 1.44 -22.81
C GLY A 851 -40.05 1.72 -23.35
N ALA A 852 -39.74 1.13 -24.50
CA ALA A 852 -38.53 1.41 -25.27
C ALA A 852 -38.91 2.10 -26.57
N PHE A 853 -38.34 3.29 -26.80
CA PHE A 853 -38.81 4.22 -27.82
C PHE A 853 -37.68 4.59 -28.77
N ASN A 854 -37.86 4.32 -30.06
CA ASN A 854 -36.87 4.66 -31.08
C ASN A 854 -36.80 6.18 -31.28
N VAL A 855 -35.58 6.73 -31.29
CA VAL A 855 -35.32 8.15 -31.47
C VAL A 855 -34.39 8.39 -32.67
N TYR A 856 -34.72 9.41 -33.46
CA TYR A 856 -34.03 9.72 -34.71
C TYR A 856 -33.29 11.07 -34.68
N ASN A 857 -33.59 11.90 -33.69
CA ASN A 857 -33.10 13.27 -33.56
C ASN A 857 -33.20 13.75 -32.11
N LEU A 858 -32.74 14.98 -31.86
CA LEU A 858 -32.77 15.61 -30.54
C LEU A 858 -34.19 15.78 -30.00
N GLU A 859 -35.15 16.14 -30.86
CA GLU A 859 -36.55 16.30 -30.48
C GLU A 859 -37.15 15.01 -29.93
N GLY A 860 -36.82 13.86 -30.54
CA GLY A 860 -37.25 12.55 -30.07
C GLY A 860 -36.64 12.21 -28.71
N VAL A 861 -35.34 12.46 -28.54
CA VAL A 861 -34.65 12.29 -27.24
C VAL A 861 -35.33 13.13 -26.16
N GLU A 862 -35.53 14.44 -26.42
CA GLU A 862 -36.18 15.32 -25.47
C GLU A 862 -37.64 14.93 -25.18
N ALA A 863 -38.38 14.45 -26.19
CA ALA A 863 -39.77 14.02 -26.04
C ALA A 863 -39.89 12.84 -25.06
N VAL A 864 -39.03 11.82 -25.21
CA VAL A 864 -39.02 10.65 -24.33
C VAL A 864 -38.63 11.03 -22.91
N ILE A 865 -37.56 11.82 -22.74
CA ILE A 865 -37.14 12.30 -21.42
C ILE A 865 -38.24 13.12 -20.76
N ALA A 866 -38.81 14.09 -21.46
CA ALA A 866 -39.85 14.95 -20.91
C ALA A 866 -41.14 14.20 -20.58
N ALA A 867 -41.46 13.12 -21.31
CA ALA A 867 -42.57 12.22 -20.99
C ALA A 867 -42.26 11.41 -19.72
N ALA A 868 -41.08 10.79 -19.66
CA ALA A 868 -40.65 9.96 -18.54
C ALA A 868 -40.61 10.75 -17.22
N GLU A 869 -40.07 11.96 -17.23
CA GLU A 869 -40.02 12.83 -16.05
C GLU A 869 -41.41 13.29 -15.61
N ALA A 870 -42.30 13.62 -16.57
CA ALA A 870 -43.66 14.04 -16.26
C ALA A 870 -44.48 12.91 -15.62
N GLU A 871 -44.31 11.69 -16.10
CA GLU A 871 -45.00 10.50 -15.60
C GLU A 871 -44.27 9.82 -14.43
N LYS A 872 -43.08 10.30 -14.04
CA LYS A 872 -42.21 9.60 -13.08
C LYS A 872 -42.06 8.12 -13.45
N SER A 873 -41.75 7.86 -14.71
CA SER A 873 -41.67 6.52 -15.30
C SER A 873 -40.23 6.19 -15.71
N PRO A 874 -39.77 4.94 -15.54
CA PRO A 874 -38.59 4.47 -16.25
C PRO A 874 -38.84 4.41 -17.77
N ALA A 875 -37.80 4.57 -18.59
CA ALA A 875 -37.88 4.43 -20.04
C ALA A 875 -36.54 3.99 -20.68
N ILE A 876 -36.60 3.51 -21.92
CA ILE A 876 -35.42 3.18 -22.72
C ILE A 876 -35.43 4.02 -24.01
N LEU A 877 -34.35 4.76 -24.27
CA LEU A 877 -34.08 5.42 -25.55
C LEU A 877 -33.46 4.39 -26.49
N GLN A 878 -34.10 4.11 -27.63
CA GLN A 878 -33.59 3.17 -28.65
C GLN A 878 -33.03 3.91 -29.86
N VAL A 879 -31.87 3.47 -30.33
CA VAL A 879 -31.28 3.95 -31.58
C VAL A 879 -31.27 2.78 -32.56
N HIS A 880 -32.08 2.90 -33.61
CA HIS A 880 -32.13 1.94 -34.73
C HIS A 880 -30.92 2.14 -35.67
N PRO A 881 -30.45 1.14 -36.45
CA PRO A 881 -29.29 1.29 -37.33
C PRO A 881 -29.47 2.40 -38.36
N GLY A 882 -30.70 2.60 -38.87
CA GLY A 882 -31.03 3.73 -39.76
C GLY A 882 -30.82 5.09 -39.09
N ALA A 883 -31.22 5.23 -37.81
CA ALA A 883 -31.00 6.43 -37.03
C ALA A 883 -29.52 6.66 -36.72
N LEU A 884 -28.77 5.59 -36.40
CA LEU A 884 -27.33 5.65 -36.18
C LEU A 884 -26.58 6.07 -37.45
N LYS A 885 -26.95 5.55 -38.61
CA LYS A 885 -26.33 5.90 -39.90
C LYS A 885 -26.53 7.38 -40.26
N LEU A 886 -27.69 7.95 -39.93
CA LEU A 886 -28.00 9.35 -40.20
C LEU A 886 -27.42 10.31 -39.14
N GLY A 887 -27.64 10.01 -37.86
CA GLY A 887 -27.27 10.87 -36.73
C GLY A 887 -25.85 10.67 -36.20
N GLY A 888 -25.24 9.52 -36.50
CA GLY A 888 -23.89 9.14 -36.10
C GLY A 888 -23.69 9.08 -34.58
N HIS A 889 -22.41 9.10 -34.18
CA HIS A 889 -22.00 9.19 -32.77
C HIS A 889 -22.61 10.40 -32.03
N PRO A 890 -22.82 11.58 -32.65
CA PRO A 890 -23.47 12.71 -31.98
C PRO A 890 -24.87 12.41 -31.44
N LEU A 891 -25.69 11.65 -32.18
CA LEU A 891 -27.02 11.25 -31.72
C LEU A 891 -26.92 10.36 -30.48
N VAL A 892 -26.01 9.38 -30.48
CA VAL A 892 -25.78 8.48 -29.35
C VAL A 892 -25.29 9.26 -28.12
N ALA A 893 -24.34 10.18 -28.32
CA ALA A 893 -23.86 11.06 -27.26
C ALA A 893 -24.98 11.92 -26.66
N CYS A 894 -25.90 12.42 -27.50
CA CYS A 894 -27.09 13.14 -27.01
C CYS A 894 -28.00 12.25 -26.17
N CYS A 895 -28.25 11.00 -26.60
CA CYS A 895 -29.07 10.05 -25.85
C CYS A 895 -28.45 9.75 -24.48
N ILE A 896 -27.15 9.44 -24.44
CA ILE A 896 -26.41 9.14 -23.19
C ILE A 896 -26.42 10.35 -22.28
N TYR A 897 -26.11 11.53 -22.81
CA TYR A 897 -26.09 12.77 -22.02
C TYR A 897 -27.47 13.12 -21.45
N ALA A 898 -28.53 12.92 -22.24
CA ALA A 898 -29.90 13.17 -21.80
C ALA A 898 -30.33 12.16 -20.72
N ALA A 899 -30.02 10.87 -20.91
CA ALA A 899 -30.27 9.82 -19.93
C ALA A 899 -29.55 10.08 -18.59
N GLU A 900 -28.25 10.45 -18.63
CA GLU A 900 -27.47 10.76 -17.42
C GLU A 900 -28.02 11.97 -16.62
N ARG A 901 -28.79 12.85 -17.26
CA ARG A 901 -29.33 14.08 -16.65
C ARG A 901 -30.77 14.01 -16.21
N ALA A 902 -31.50 13.00 -16.68
CA ALA A 902 -32.89 12.76 -16.37
C ALA A 902 -33.08 12.62 -14.85
N SER A 903 -34.22 13.10 -14.35
CA SER A 903 -34.62 12.94 -12.95
C SER A 903 -35.25 11.59 -12.65
N VAL A 904 -35.40 10.73 -13.66
CA VAL A 904 -35.97 9.38 -13.60
C VAL A 904 -35.01 8.37 -14.26
N PRO A 905 -35.13 7.06 -13.97
CA PRO A 905 -34.31 6.02 -14.58
C PRO A 905 -34.46 5.94 -16.12
N ILE A 906 -33.40 6.20 -16.87
CA ILE A 906 -33.37 6.09 -18.34
C ILE A 906 -32.16 5.28 -18.78
N ALA A 907 -32.38 4.30 -19.65
CA ALA A 907 -31.31 3.56 -20.32
C ALA A 907 -31.27 3.88 -21.83
N VAL A 908 -30.14 3.62 -22.47
CA VAL A 908 -29.93 3.78 -23.91
C VAL A 908 -29.60 2.43 -24.53
N GLN A 909 -30.35 2.03 -25.55
CA GLN A 909 -30.22 0.74 -26.24
C GLN A 909 -29.93 0.91 -27.72
N PHE A 910 -29.00 0.12 -28.25
CA PHE A 910 -28.87 -0.08 -29.69
C PHE A 910 -29.85 -1.17 -30.14
N ASP A 911 -30.68 -0.88 -31.14
CA ASP A 911 -31.80 -1.71 -31.56
C ASP A 911 -31.48 -2.43 -32.88
N HIS A 912 -31.98 -3.66 -33.08
CA HIS A 912 -31.84 -4.43 -34.34
C HIS A 912 -30.44 -4.48 -34.96
N GLY A 913 -29.40 -4.73 -34.15
CA GLY A 913 -28.05 -4.93 -34.69
C GLY A 913 -27.95 -6.27 -35.42
N SER A 914 -27.84 -6.23 -36.75
CA SER A 914 -27.88 -7.42 -37.62
C SER A 914 -26.51 -7.89 -38.10
N SER A 915 -25.47 -7.05 -37.98
CA SER A 915 -24.11 -7.38 -38.38
C SER A 915 -23.12 -7.28 -37.22
N GLN A 916 -22.09 -8.13 -37.24
CA GLN A 916 -21.03 -8.12 -36.24
C GLN A 916 -20.35 -6.75 -36.12
N GLN A 917 -20.13 -6.07 -37.25
CA GLN A 917 -19.45 -4.78 -37.27
C GLN A 917 -20.26 -3.69 -36.54
N GLU A 918 -21.57 -3.60 -36.80
CA GLU A 918 -22.45 -2.64 -36.13
C GLU A 918 -22.55 -2.90 -34.63
N LEU A 919 -22.64 -4.16 -34.23
CA LEU A 919 -22.71 -4.55 -32.81
C LEU A 919 -21.41 -4.21 -32.08
N LEU A 920 -20.24 -4.46 -32.68
CA LEU A 920 -18.96 -4.08 -32.10
C LEU A 920 -18.81 -2.56 -31.98
N GLU A 921 -19.24 -1.80 -33.00
CA GLU A 921 -19.26 -0.34 -32.93
C GLU A 921 -20.19 0.14 -31.80
N ALA A 922 -21.39 -0.42 -31.67
CA ALA A 922 -22.32 -0.09 -30.59
C ALA A 922 -21.73 -0.37 -29.19
N LEU A 923 -20.95 -1.45 -29.01
CA LEU A 923 -20.28 -1.74 -27.75
C LEU A 923 -19.28 -0.65 -27.33
N GLU A 924 -18.68 0.07 -28.29
CA GLU A 924 -17.72 1.15 -28.04
C GLU A 924 -18.39 2.51 -27.79
N LEU A 925 -19.65 2.69 -28.23
CA LEU A 925 -20.35 3.97 -28.21
C LEU A 925 -21.05 4.31 -26.88
N GLY A 926 -20.96 3.44 -25.88
CA GLY A 926 -21.44 3.71 -24.53
C GLY A 926 -22.92 3.41 -24.26
N PHE A 927 -23.55 2.57 -25.09
CA PHE A 927 -24.89 2.03 -24.85
C PHE A 927 -24.97 1.22 -23.54
N ASN A 928 -26.16 1.14 -22.94
CA ASN A 928 -26.43 0.31 -21.76
C ASN A 928 -26.82 -1.12 -22.13
N SER A 929 -27.46 -1.28 -23.29
CA SER A 929 -27.86 -2.56 -23.86
C SER A 929 -27.76 -2.55 -25.37
N ILE A 930 -27.64 -3.73 -25.96
CA ILE A 930 -27.72 -3.95 -27.41
C ILE A 930 -28.74 -5.04 -27.70
N MET A 931 -29.42 -4.94 -28.84
CA MET A 931 -30.23 -6.01 -29.39
C MET A 931 -29.48 -6.67 -30.55
N VAL A 932 -29.29 -7.99 -30.45
CA VAL A 932 -28.71 -8.82 -31.50
C VAL A 932 -29.83 -9.45 -32.31
N ASP A 933 -29.93 -9.05 -33.58
CA ASP A 933 -30.94 -9.57 -34.51
C ASP A 933 -30.30 -10.57 -35.49
N GLY A 934 -30.19 -11.82 -35.02
CA GLY A 934 -29.78 -12.97 -35.83
C GLY A 934 -30.96 -13.73 -36.44
N SER A 935 -32.18 -13.20 -36.41
CA SER A 935 -33.42 -13.91 -36.79
C SER A 935 -33.46 -14.38 -38.25
N HIS A 936 -32.67 -13.72 -39.12
CA HIS A 936 -32.51 -14.04 -40.53
C HIS A 936 -31.54 -15.21 -40.79
N LEU A 937 -30.73 -15.59 -39.80
CA LEU A 937 -29.77 -16.69 -39.90
C LEU A 937 -30.45 -18.04 -39.60
N PRO A 938 -29.91 -19.15 -40.12
CA PRO A 938 -30.27 -20.49 -39.64
C PRO A 938 -30.09 -20.58 -38.12
N PHE A 939 -30.96 -21.34 -37.44
CA PHE A 939 -31.03 -21.36 -35.96
C PHE A 939 -29.70 -21.61 -35.25
N GLU A 940 -28.89 -22.58 -35.70
CA GLU A 940 -27.57 -22.86 -35.09
C GLU A 940 -26.56 -21.73 -35.35
N GLU A 941 -26.66 -21.05 -36.50
CA GLU A 941 -25.81 -19.89 -36.80
C GLU A 941 -26.21 -18.68 -35.96
N ASN A 942 -27.52 -18.47 -35.72
CA ASN A 942 -28.01 -17.45 -34.80
C ASN A 942 -27.50 -17.68 -33.37
N ILE A 943 -27.53 -18.94 -32.87
CA ILE A 943 -26.96 -19.27 -31.56
C ILE A 943 -25.48 -18.88 -31.51
N SER A 944 -24.68 -19.31 -32.49
CA SER A 944 -23.24 -19.03 -32.52
C SER A 944 -22.96 -17.53 -32.57
N PHE A 945 -23.66 -16.80 -33.43
CA PHE A 945 -23.54 -15.35 -33.59
C PHE A 945 -23.91 -14.60 -32.31
N THR A 946 -25.09 -14.89 -31.75
CA THR A 946 -25.60 -14.24 -30.55
C THR A 946 -24.74 -14.56 -29.32
N LYS A 947 -24.26 -15.81 -29.18
CA LYS A 947 -23.36 -16.21 -28.09
C LYS A 947 -22.04 -15.44 -28.13
N HIS A 948 -21.46 -15.28 -29.32
CA HIS A 948 -20.21 -14.55 -29.50
C HIS A 948 -20.36 -13.09 -29.07
N ILE A 949 -21.40 -12.40 -29.55
CA ILE A 949 -21.66 -11.00 -29.21
C ILE A 949 -22.03 -10.85 -27.73
N SER A 950 -22.84 -11.75 -27.17
CA SER A 950 -23.20 -11.73 -25.74
C SER A 950 -21.98 -11.81 -24.84
N SER A 951 -21.03 -12.69 -25.17
CA SER A 951 -19.77 -12.82 -24.42
C SER A 951 -18.96 -11.52 -24.43
N LEU A 952 -18.92 -10.81 -25.57
CA LEU A 952 -18.21 -9.53 -25.70
C LEU A 952 -18.93 -8.39 -24.97
N ALA A 953 -20.26 -8.33 -25.06
CA ALA A 953 -21.08 -7.33 -24.39
C ALA A 953 -20.97 -7.44 -22.86
N HIS A 954 -21.03 -8.66 -22.34
CA HIS A 954 -20.92 -8.92 -20.90
C HIS A 954 -19.55 -8.60 -20.33
N ALA A 955 -18.47 -8.75 -21.11
CA ALA A 955 -17.14 -8.30 -20.70
C ALA A 955 -17.07 -6.79 -20.42
N SER A 956 -17.97 -6.02 -21.05
CA SER A 956 -18.14 -4.57 -20.86
C SER A 956 -19.37 -4.21 -20.01
N ASN A 957 -19.99 -5.19 -19.34
CA ASN A 957 -21.20 -5.03 -18.53
C ASN A 957 -22.39 -4.39 -19.29
N ILE A 958 -22.55 -4.73 -20.57
CA ILE A 958 -23.65 -4.32 -21.44
C ILE A 958 -24.64 -5.49 -21.56
N MET A 959 -25.93 -5.21 -21.35
CA MET A 959 -26.98 -6.22 -21.43
C MET A 959 -27.29 -6.59 -22.89
N VAL A 960 -27.60 -7.87 -23.15
CA VAL A 960 -27.99 -8.33 -24.49
C VAL A 960 -29.45 -8.76 -24.54
N GLU A 961 -30.20 -8.11 -25.42
CA GLU A 961 -31.47 -8.60 -25.95
C GLU A 961 -31.22 -9.35 -27.25
N ALA A 962 -31.95 -10.43 -27.52
CA ALA A 962 -31.86 -11.13 -28.79
C ALA A 962 -33.22 -11.60 -29.29
N GLU A 963 -33.38 -11.66 -30.60
CA GLU A 963 -34.62 -12.08 -31.25
C GLU A 963 -34.59 -13.54 -31.69
N LEU A 964 -35.65 -14.27 -31.34
CA LEU A 964 -35.86 -15.66 -31.75
C LEU A 964 -37.19 -15.80 -32.50
N GLY A 965 -37.09 -16.03 -33.80
CA GLY A 965 -38.21 -15.97 -34.74
C GLY A 965 -38.11 -14.72 -35.59
N ARG A 966 -38.83 -14.68 -36.71
CA ARG A 966 -38.84 -13.53 -37.62
C ARG A 966 -40.25 -12.95 -37.64
N LEU A 967 -40.38 -11.64 -37.46
CA LEU A 967 -41.64 -10.91 -37.50
C LEU A 967 -41.97 -10.49 -38.93
N SER A 968 -43.25 -10.49 -39.35
CA SER A 968 -43.65 -9.88 -40.63
C SER A 968 -43.88 -8.37 -40.50
N GLY A 969 -43.81 -7.68 -41.63
CA GLY A 969 -44.06 -6.24 -41.72
C GLY A 969 -42.84 -5.43 -42.17
N THR A 970 -42.98 -4.10 -42.16
CA THR A 970 -41.93 -3.17 -42.60
C THR A 970 -41.51 -2.24 -41.47
N GLU A 971 -40.22 -2.23 -41.15
CA GLU A 971 -39.58 -1.26 -40.25
C GLU A 971 -38.35 -0.64 -40.94
N ASP A 972 -38.28 0.69 -41.01
CA ASP A 972 -37.14 1.46 -41.54
C ASP A 972 -36.47 0.85 -42.81
N ASP A 973 -37.28 0.59 -43.85
CA ASP A 973 -36.93 0.02 -45.16
C ASP A 973 -36.58 -1.49 -45.19
N LEU A 974 -36.66 -2.20 -44.06
CA LEU A 974 -36.60 -3.66 -43.97
C LEU A 974 -38.01 -4.23 -44.00
N THR A 975 -38.36 -5.01 -45.03
CA THR A 975 -39.67 -5.67 -45.16
C THR A 975 -39.49 -7.19 -45.05
N VAL A 976 -40.25 -7.81 -44.14
CA VAL A 976 -40.36 -9.27 -44.04
C VAL A 976 -41.76 -9.69 -44.50
N GLU A 977 -41.80 -10.56 -45.50
CA GLU A 977 -43.03 -11.09 -46.08
C GLU A 977 -43.77 -12.02 -45.10
N ASP A 978 -45.11 -12.03 -45.15
CA ASP A 978 -45.97 -12.76 -44.18
C ASP A 978 -45.69 -14.28 -44.11
N TYR A 979 -45.18 -14.90 -45.17
CA TYR A 979 -44.87 -16.34 -45.18
C TYR A 979 -43.54 -16.68 -44.48
N GLU A 980 -42.67 -15.70 -44.25
CA GLU A 980 -41.43 -15.88 -43.50
C GLU A 980 -41.62 -15.69 -41.99
N ALA A 981 -42.77 -15.14 -41.55
CA ALA A 981 -43.07 -14.96 -40.15
C ALA A 981 -43.23 -16.31 -39.44
N ARG A 982 -42.48 -16.50 -38.36
CA ARG A 982 -42.50 -17.73 -37.56
C ARG A 982 -42.73 -17.39 -36.10
N LEU A 983 -43.74 -18.03 -35.52
CA LEU A 983 -43.94 -18.03 -34.08
C LEU A 983 -42.70 -18.61 -33.39
N THR A 984 -42.34 -18.07 -32.24
CA THR A 984 -41.24 -18.58 -31.42
C THR A 984 -41.56 -20.00 -30.95
N ASP A 985 -40.68 -20.96 -31.28
CA ASP A 985 -40.80 -22.35 -30.83
C ASP A 985 -40.25 -22.51 -29.41
N MET A 986 -40.97 -23.22 -28.54
CA MET A 986 -40.60 -23.42 -27.15
C MET A 986 -39.28 -24.18 -26.96
N THR A 987 -39.04 -25.19 -27.79
CA THR A 987 -37.83 -26.02 -27.70
C THR A 987 -36.62 -25.23 -28.17
N GLN A 988 -36.79 -24.46 -29.24
CA GLN A 988 -35.76 -23.53 -29.71
C GLN A 988 -35.50 -22.43 -28.68
N ALA A 989 -36.52 -21.87 -28.03
CA ALA A 989 -36.36 -20.83 -27.01
C ALA A 989 -35.55 -21.31 -25.81
N GLU A 990 -35.83 -22.51 -25.30
CA GLU A 990 -35.06 -23.09 -24.19
C GLU A 990 -33.60 -23.27 -24.57
N LYS A 991 -33.34 -23.91 -25.72
CA LYS A 991 -31.98 -24.12 -26.22
C LYS A 991 -31.25 -22.79 -26.48
N PHE A 992 -31.95 -21.81 -27.06
CA PHE A 992 -31.37 -20.51 -27.39
C PHE A 992 -30.94 -19.74 -26.14
N ILE A 993 -31.79 -19.69 -25.10
CA ILE A 993 -31.43 -19.06 -23.82
C ILE A 993 -30.19 -19.73 -23.21
N ASP A 994 -30.19 -21.06 -23.13
CA ASP A 994 -29.13 -21.82 -22.46
C ASP A 994 -27.77 -21.69 -23.16
N GLU A 995 -27.75 -21.59 -24.48
CA GLU A 995 -26.51 -21.58 -25.24
C GLU A 995 -25.94 -20.19 -25.51
N THR A 996 -26.79 -19.16 -25.58
CA THR A 996 -26.38 -17.79 -25.96
C THR A 996 -26.01 -16.92 -24.78
N GLY A 997 -26.63 -17.14 -23.61
CA GLY A 997 -26.40 -16.33 -22.42
C GLY A 997 -27.05 -14.94 -22.46
N ILE A 998 -28.02 -14.70 -23.33
CA ILE A 998 -28.76 -13.43 -23.41
C ILE A 998 -29.43 -13.04 -22.08
N ASP A 999 -29.78 -11.77 -21.91
CA ASP A 999 -30.48 -11.26 -20.71
C ASP A 999 -31.98 -11.01 -20.95
N ALA A 1000 -32.37 -10.78 -22.21
CA ALA A 1000 -33.76 -10.60 -22.63
C ALA A 1000 -34.02 -11.28 -23.97
N LEU A 1001 -35.22 -11.85 -24.11
CA LEU A 1001 -35.66 -12.56 -25.31
C LEU A 1001 -36.80 -11.78 -25.96
N ALA A 1002 -36.57 -11.32 -27.18
CA ALA A 1002 -37.63 -10.81 -28.06
C ALA A 1002 -38.37 -11.97 -28.71
N VAL A 1003 -39.69 -12.02 -28.50
CA VAL A 1003 -40.55 -13.14 -28.90
C VAL A 1003 -41.51 -12.74 -30.03
N CYS A 1004 -41.80 -13.71 -30.89
CA CYS A 1004 -42.80 -13.63 -31.94
C CYS A 1004 -43.98 -14.54 -31.57
N ILE A 1005 -45.11 -13.94 -31.19
CA ILE A 1005 -46.35 -14.65 -30.81
C ILE A 1005 -47.52 -14.30 -31.76
N GLY A 1006 -47.21 -13.72 -32.92
CA GLY A 1006 -48.19 -13.19 -33.88
C GLY A 1006 -48.24 -11.66 -33.93
N ASN A 1007 -47.32 -10.99 -33.24
CA ASN A 1007 -47.05 -9.56 -33.36
C ASN A 1007 -46.37 -9.26 -34.71
N VAL A 1008 -46.50 -8.03 -35.19
CA VAL A 1008 -45.95 -7.57 -36.48
C VAL A 1008 -45.30 -6.20 -36.35
N HIS A 1009 -44.37 -5.88 -37.25
CA HIS A 1009 -43.85 -4.51 -37.37
C HIS A 1009 -44.81 -3.65 -38.19
N GLY A 1010 -45.14 -2.46 -37.66
CA GLY A 1010 -46.01 -1.50 -38.35
C GLY A 1010 -47.49 -1.78 -38.15
N LYS A 1011 -48.27 -1.80 -39.24
CA LYS A 1011 -49.74 -1.82 -39.17
C LYS A 1011 -50.27 -3.25 -39.26
N TYR A 1012 -51.06 -3.65 -38.26
CA TYR A 1012 -51.75 -4.95 -38.26
C TYR A 1012 -52.70 -5.10 -39.47
N PRO A 1013 -52.87 -6.33 -39.99
CA PRO A 1013 -53.78 -6.61 -41.10
C PRO A 1013 -55.23 -6.27 -40.73
N ALA A 1014 -56.10 -6.14 -41.75
CA ALA A 1014 -57.51 -5.77 -41.55
C ALA A 1014 -58.30 -6.74 -40.66
N SER A 1015 -57.82 -7.98 -40.50
CA SER A 1015 -58.35 -8.98 -39.58
C SER A 1015 -58.07 -8.68 -38.09
N GLY A 1016 -57.24 -7.69 -37.79
CA GLY A 1016 -56.78 -7.37 -36.43
C GLY A 1016 -55.59 -8.23 -35.97
N PRO A 1017 -55.02 -7.91 -34.79
CA PRO A 1017 -53.93 -8.67 -34.19
C PRO A 1017 -54.38 -10.07 -33.76
N ASN A 1018 -53.55 -11.07 -33.98
CA ASN A 1018 -53.81 -12.46 -33.57
C ASN A 1018 -52.64 -13.00 -32.73
N LEU A 1019 -52.61 -12.61 -31.45
CA LEU A 1019 -51.54 -12.97 -30.53
C LEU A 1019 -51.84 -14.28 -29.79
N ARG A 1020 -50.88 -15.20 -29.76
CA ARG A 1020 -50.92 -16.44 -28.98
C ARG A 1020 -50.51 -16.20 -27.53
N LEU A 1021 -51.46 -15.71 -26.73
CA LEU A 1021 -51.23 -15.41 -25.31
C LEU A 1021 -50.95 -16.65 -24.45
N ASP A 1022 -51.42 -17.82 -24.88
CA ASP A 1022 -51.08 -19.11 -24.29
C ASP A 1022 -49.57 -19.39 -24.45
N LEU A 1023 -49.05 -19.25 -25.67
CA LEU A 1023 -47.61 -19.39 -25.95
C LEU A 1023 -46.79 -18.37 -25.16
N LEU A 1024 -47.26 -17.13 -25.03
CA LEU A 1024 -46.57 -16.09 -24.25
C LEU A 1024 -46.41 -16.48 -22.78
N LYS A 1025 -47.45 -17.06 -22.16
CA LYS A 1025 -47.40 -17.52 -20.77
C LYS A 1025 -46.40 -18.67 -20.59
N ASP A 1026 -46.40 -19.62 -21.53
CA ASP A 1026 -45.45 -20.73 -21.51
C ASP A 1026 -43.99 -20.24 -21.65
N LEU A 1027 -43.75 -19.30 -22.56
CA LEU A 1027 -42.45 -18.64 -22.73
C LEU A 1027 -42.02 -17.87 -21.48
N HIS A 1028 -42.97 -17.20 -20.80
CA HIS A 1028 -42.66 -16.47 -19.57
C HIS A 1028 -42.29 -17.41 -18.43
N GLU A 1029 -42.98 -18.54 -18.30
CA GLU A 1029 -42.63 -19.55 -17.29
C GLU A 1029 -41.22 -20.11 -17.52
N LEU A 1030 -40.85 -20.35 -18.78
CA LEU A 1030 -39.50 -20.77 -19.16
C LEU A 1030 -38.45 -19.70 -18.86
N ALA A 1031 -38.68 -18.46 -19.34
CA ALA A 1031 -37.75 -17.35 -19.24
C ALA A 1031 -37.52 -16.89 -17.79
N SER A 1032 -38.59 -16.78 -17.00
CA SER A 1032 -38.52 -16.34 -15.59
C SER A 1032 -37.68 -17.27 -14.71
N LYS A 1033 -37.76 -18.60 -14.92
CA LYS A 1033 -36.92 -19.59 -14.22
C LYS A 1033 -35.42 -19.39 -14.48
N LYS A 1034 -35.07 -18.83 -15.64
CA LYS A 1034 -33.70 -18.56 -16.08
C LYS A 1034 -33.30 -17.09 -15.89
N GLY A 1035 -34.17 -16.26 -15.31
CA GLY A 1035 -33.92 -14.84 -15.07
C GLY A 1035 -33.92 -13.97 -16.34
N ILE A 1036 -34.58 -14.42 -17.41
CA ILE A 1036 -34.67 -13.74 -18.70
C ILE A 1036 -35.95 -12.91 -18.77
N ALA A 1037 -35.84 -11.65 -19.18
CA ALA A 1037 -37.00 -10.79 -19.42
C ALA A 1037 -37.58 -11.02 -20.82
N LEU A 1038 -38.91 -11.07 -20.94
CA LEU A 1038 -39.57 -11.13 -22.25
C LEU A 1038 -39.79 -9.73 -22.82
N VAL A 1039 -39.47 -9.58 -24.10
CA VAL A 1039 -39.65 -8.35 -24.88
C VAL A 1039 -40.66 -8.61 -25.99
N LEU A 1040 -41.63 -7.71 -26.15
CA LEU A 1040 -42.54 -7.74 -27.27
C LEU A 1040 -42.28 -6.56 -28.21
N HIS A 1041 -41.85 -6.91 -29.42
CA HIS A 1041 -41.72 -5.99 -30.54
C HIS A 1041 -43.08 -5.76 -31.21
N GLY A 1042 -43.24 -4.64 -31.92
CA GLY A 1042 -44.51 -4.39 -32.63
C GLY A 1042 -45.70 -4.07 -31.73
N ALA A 1043 -45.49 -3.31 -30.65
CA ALA A 1043 -46.57 -2.88 -29.75
C ALA A 1043 -47.48 -1.79 -30.36
N SER A 1044 -47.06 -1.17 -31.46
CA SER A 1044 -47.81 -0.11 -32.12
C SER A 1044 -49.10 -0.61 -32.75
N GLY A 1045 -50.23 0.04 -32.47
CA GLY A 1045 -51.54 -0.35 -33.00
C GLY A 1045 -52.20 -1.56 -32.32
N LEU A 1046 -51.61 -2.12 -31.27
CA LEU A 1046 -52.30 -3.10 -30.42
C LEU A 1046 -53.40 -2.41 -29.58
N PRO A 1047 -54.60 -3.01 -29.45
CA PRO A 1047 -55.63 -2.57 -28.52
C PRO A 1047 -55.12 -2.52 -27.07
N GLU A 1048 -55.58 -1.53 -26.30
CA GLU A 1048 -55.20 -1.34 -24.89
C GLU A 1048 -55.36 -2.60 -24.04
N GLU A 1049 -56.46 -3.33 -24.21
CA GLU A 1049 -56.70 -4.58 -23.46
C GLU A 1049 -55.64 -5.66 -23.77
N LEU A 1050 -55.24 -5.81 -25.04
CA LEU A 1050 -54.19 -6.77 -25.40
C LEU A 1050 -52.81 -6.37 -24.86
N ILE A 1051 -52.50 -5.06 -24.80
CA ILE A 1051 -51.25 -4.59 -24.19
C ILE A 1051 -51.22 -4.95 -22.70
N LYS A 1052 -52.31 -4.72 -21.98
CA LYS A 1052 -52.44 -5.09 -20.56
C LYS A 1052 -52.36 -6.61 -20.37
N GLU A 1053 -53.00 -7.38 -21.22
CA GLU A 1053 -52.94 -8.85 -21.19
C GLU A 1053 -51.51 -9.36 -21.43
N CYS A 1054 -50.78 -8.81 -22.40
CA CYS A 1054 -49.38 -9.15 -22.67
C CYS A 1054 -48.46 -8.79 -21.48
N ALA A 1055 -48.63 -7.60 -20.89
CA ALA A 1055 -47.88 -7.20 -19.69
C ALA A 1055 -48.20 -8.14 -18.50
N GLY A 1056 -49.47 -8.47 -18.30
CA GLY A 1056 -49.92 -9.42 -17.29
C GLY A 1056 -49.45 -10.86 -17.53
N ALA A 1057 -49.21 -11.23 -18.79
CA ALA A 1057 -48.69 -12.54 -19.19
C ALA A 1057 -47.16 -12.65 -19.13
N GLY A 1058 -46.43 -11.57 -18.78
CA GLY A 1058 -45.00 -11.63 -18.49
C GLY A 1058 -44.09 -10.75 -19.34
N VAL A 1059 -44.64 -9.95 -20.26
CA VAL A 1059 -43.83 -8.98 -21.02
C VAL A 1059 -43.34 -7.87 -20.10
N ARG A 1060 -42.03 -7.57 -20.15
CA ARG A 1060 -41.39 -6.51 -19.33
C ARG A 1060 -40.82 -5.36 -20.14
N LYS A 1061 -40.77 -5.49 -21.46
CA LYS A 1061 -40.35 -4.43 -22.37
C LYS A 1061 -41.23 -4.44 -23.62
N PHE A 1062 -41.70 -3.26 -24.01
CA PHE A 1062 -42.38 -3.05 -25.30
C PHE A 1062 -41.58 -2.08 -26.16
N ASN A 1063 -41.27 -2.49 -27.39
CA ASN A 1063 -40.66 -1.61 -28.38
C ASN A 1063 -41.75 -0.81 -29.10
N VAL A 1064 -41.58 0.51 -29.17
CA VAL A 1064 -42.52 1.45 -29.79
C VAL A 1064 -41.77 2.39 -30.73
N ASN A 1065 -42.02 2.22 -32.03
CA ASN A 1065 -41.47 3.09 -33.06
C ASN A 1065 -42.59 3.80 -33.85
N THR A 1066 -43.47 3.03 -34.50
CA THR A 1066 -44.38 3.54 -35.55
C THR A 1066 -45.26 4.71 -35.09
N GLU A 1067 -45.85 4.65 -33.91
CA GLU A 1067 -46.75 5.72 -33.42
C GLU A 1067 -46.00 7.00 -33.07
N VAL A 1068 -44.80 6.90 -32.47
CA VAL A 1068 -43.95 8.05 -32.15
C VAL A 1068 -43.46 8.72 -33.44
N ARG A 1069 -42.99 7.90 -34.40
CA ARG A 1069 -42.57 8.35 -35.72
C ARG A 1069 -43.72 9.02 -36.49
N ASN A 1070 -44.92 8.45 -36.45
CA ASN A 1070 -46.09 9.03 -37.11
C ASN A 1070 -46.51 10.35 -36.48
N ALA A 1071 -46.50 10.47 -35.14
CA ALA A 1071 -46.80 11.73 -34.47
C ALA A 1071 -45.83 12.85 -34.88
N TYR A 1072 -44.54 12.51 -35.03
CA TYR A 1072 -43.55 13.43 -35.59
C TYR A 1072 -43.92 13.83 -37.02
N LEU A 1073 -44.11 12.87 -37.93
CA LEU A 1073 -44.40 13.14 -39.35
C LEU A 1073 -45.71 13.91 -39.55
N GLU A 1074 -46.76 13.64 -38.77
CA GLU A 1074 -48.03 14.34 -38.82
C GLU A 1074 -47.91 15.79 -38.36
N SER A 1075 -47.09 16.06 -37.34
CA SER A 1075 -46.80 17.42 -36.89
C SER A 1075 -46.18 18.28 -38.01
N LEU A 1076 -45.44 17.65 -38.93
CA LEU A 1076 -44.83 18.32 -40.09
C LEU A 1076 -45.83 18.60 -41.23
N ARG A 1077 -47.01 17.97 -41.27
CA ARG A 1077 -48.00 18.16 -42.35
C ARG A 1077 -48.75 19.48 -42.26
N LYS A 1078 -48.78 20.12 -41.08
CA LYS A 1078 -49.35 21.46 -40.86
C LYS A 1078 -48.36 22.35 -40.09
N PRO A 1079 -47.19 22.66 -40.67
CA PRO A 1079 -46.10 23.26 -39.93
C PRO A 1079 -46.41 24.72 -39.55
N SER A 1080 -45.93 25.13 -38.38
CA SER A 1080 -45.80 26.55 -38.01
C SER A 1080 -44.91 27.28 -39.02
N LYS A 1081 -45.03 28.62 -39.10
CA LYS A 1081 -44.15 29.44 -39.95
C LYS A 1081 -42.71 29.53 -39.46
N ASP A 1082 -42.47 29.23 -38.18
CA ASP A 1082 -41.15 29.30 -37.54
C ASP A 1082 -40.60 27.90 -37.20
N LEU A 1083 -39.32 27.66 -37.51
CA LEU A 1083 -38.67 26.36 -37.37
C LEU A 1083 -38.60 25.88 -35.91
N VAL A 1084 -38.33 26.78 -34.95
CA VAL A 1084 -38.25 26.42 -33.54
C VAL A 1084 -39.62 25.99 -33.03
N HIS A 1085 -40.68 26.66 -33.49
CA HIS A 1085 -42.05 26.26 -33.19
C HIS A 1085 -42.42 24.91 -33.82
N VAL A 1086 -41.93 24.60 -35.03
CA VAL A 1086 -42.11 23.27 -35.65
C VAL A 1086 -41.44 22.19 -34.81
N MET A 1087 -40.18 22.38 -34.42
CA MET A 1087 -39.44 21.44 -33.57
C MET A 1087 -40.14 21.23 -32.22
N SER A 1088 -40.59 22.31 -31.57
CA SER A 1088 -41.35 22.24 -30.32
C SER A 1088 -42.66 21.48 -30.49
N SER A 1089 -43.41 21.76 -31.56
CA SER A 1089 -44.70 21.08 -31.82
C SER A 1089 -44.51 19.59 -32.11
N ALA A 1090 -43.44 19.23 -32.82
CA ALA A 1090 -43.08 17.85 -33.09
C ALA A 1090 -42.69 17.10 -31.80
N LYS A 1091 -41.91 17.75 -30.92
CA LYS A 1091 -41.58 17.23 -29.59
C LYS A 1091 -42.84 17.00 -28.76
N ASP A 1092 -43.75 17.97 -28.69
CA ASP A 1092 -44.97 17.86 -27.90
C ASP A 1092 -45.89 16.74 -28.42
N ALA A 1093 -45.98 16.57 -29.75
CA ALA A 1093 -46.72 15.48 -30.37
C ALA A 1093 -46.15 14.10 -30.01
N MET A 1094 -44.83 13.92 -30.13
CA MET A 1094 -44.16 12.68 -29.72
C MET A 1094 -44.32 12.42 -28.22
N LYS A 1095 -44.13 13.44 -27.38
CA LYS A 1095 -44.27 13.36 -25.92
C LYS A 1095 -45.66 12.85 -25.53
N ALA A 1096 -46.72 13.33 -26.17
CA ALA A 1096 -48.08 12.90 -25.89
C ALA A 1096 -48.26 11.38 -26.10
N VAL A 1097 -47.74 10.84 -27.21
CA VAL A 1097 -47.75 9.39 -27.49
C VAL A 1097 -46.94 8.62 -26.45
N VAL A 1098 -45.75 9.08 -26.11
CA VAL A 1098 -44.89 8.39 -25.13
C VAL A 1098 -45.55 8.35 -23.74
N VAL A 1099 -46.18 9.44 -23.30
CA VAL A 1099 -46.95 9.50 -22.04
C VAL A 1099 -48.09 8.49 -22.04
N GLU A 1100 -48.86 8.43 -23.13
CA GLU A 1100 -49.94 7.45 -23.28
C GLU A 1100 -49.43 6.02 -23.14
N LYS A 1101 -48.31 5.69 -23.82
CA LYS A 1101 -47.72 4.34 -23.78
C LYS A 1101 -47.19 3.98 -22.39
N MET A 1102 -46.53 4.89 -21.68
CA MET A 1102 -46.07 4.65 -20.29
C MET A 1102 -47.24 4.32 -19.34
N ARG A 1103 -48.39 4.97 -19.52
CA ARG A 1103 -49.59 4.67 -18.74
C ARG A 1103 -50.16 3.30 -19.11
N LEU A 1104 -50.23 2.98 -20.40
CA LEU A 1104 -50.70 1.68 -20.90
C LEU A 1104 -49.82 0.52 -20.43
N PHE A 1105 -48.50 0.71 -20.39
CA PHE A 1105 -47.54 -0.31 -19.93
C PHE A 1105 -47.46 -0.43 -18.40
N GLY A 1106 -48.13 0.47 -17.66
CA GLY A 1106 -48.15 0.47 -16.19
C GLY A 1106 -46.89 1.00 -15.53
N SER A 1107 -46.00 1.66 -16.29
CA SER A 1107 -44.72 2.18 -15.80
C SER A 1107 -44.81 3.59 -15.20
N SER A 1108 -45.90 4.32 -15.44
CA SER A 1108 -46.15 5.63 -14.81
C SER A 1108 -46.12 5.52 -13.27
N GLY A 1109 -45.35 6.40 -12.62
CA GLY A 1109 -45.14 6.42 -11.18
C GLY A 1109 -44.20 5.34 -10.62
N ARG A 1110 -43.41 4.67 -11.47
CA ARG A 1110 -42.50 3.57 -11.10
C ARG A 1110 -41.01 3.94 -11.09
N ALA A 1111 -40.67 5.21 -11.28
CA ALA A 1111 -39.29 5.73 -11.27
C ALA A 1111 -38.69 5.83 -9.87
#